data_AF-A0A1Q3E2Y1-F1
#
_entry.id   AF-A0A1Q3E2Y1-F1
#
_cell.length_a   1.000
_cell.length_b   1.000
_cell.length_c   1.000
_cell.angle_alpha   90.00
_cell.angle_beta   90.00
_cell.angle_gamma   90.00
#
_symmetry.space_group_name_H-M   'P 1'
#
loop_
_entity.id
_entity.type
_entity.pdbx_description
1 polymer ?
#
loop_
_entity_poly.entity_id
_entity_poly.type
_entity_poly.pdbx_seq_one_letter_code
_entity_poly.pdbx_strand_id
1 'polypeptide(L)'
;MSSVANLTDAQLRALSECITHGRIGQGISYASVVLFLYDYSLTVWNEAKYVWRPRRFTLSSITFVVARYAAMATAIIALLPNASVPAIDSTATVFRLIAIIASELILAVRTWAIWGRSRKILIMLISFSVAAIIPAATIVAESIVSNHVVPLVNEEFQDICSLTISNISEGFIGPYVVAMLYEFVTLTLSLIRIISWRKTIPARIRAPIIDTLWRDGVLYYSFMLILGFVNIGLVLQQGVPQVRTGGAELQAVLHSILSTRIVLHLAASTDPRDIAAPGCSVYQTGMQFTSEFATAYCRMAYHDANNQNFSSQNLNSPYAAGDPYYNQSSGFITPPNGEKPKGKGVSKWIKIGIPLAILVIVGVVVGAVVGTKKSKDSSSSSPAAQSAAAASSSSASVNSALEELATGKFAMATNSLYMVPLYPQVTDTAVFTTPTFASSAKASLTWPSDTFSAATPAATSVRPDRPRLIAPQYKWDVLADHIAADPYLSYWNETIFGNATDWYNDDPVAYFFDGGNGILDIARRFKQRAKAFSYAYRMTNDTKWADRLWVEIQNVAGNYTTSFGPDYDRWDSNHFLDTAEFSAGYGIAYDWLYDVWTDDQKAAMRFTLIEYGLSFGLQAYNNASSFIGWWKTNTTGNWNCVCNGGLTLGSLAILGDDDTGSASQLLALTVPNALENCAAGPTSDGTWSETQDYWYFGTTGYAEMTSALITATGSDYGMLNDAYTLTGYSHMYGQGLTQLFAVGDTGPNKFSSTANGLFFFASEFNEPTIALYQRDQADAADPWSMFWYDASVQGAFWDGLPLDRNFDNEIDQWVSMRSTWTDINGTYIGMKAGMNQGRQTHNDLDCGDFVLDAMGHRWAGELGDGNYNALDYFSNDTQSSARWYYYRKMTEGQNTILINKSNQNVLAKPTILGYDTTNDTQGSSTVYEVASGSTAYWYADITSAYFSDTSSAKRGVRFINNRTQMLVQDEITTTSPFQWRMHTNATVSVSSDGTKATLTIDGDEMIVSILSPSSGATFTTSAAVRFDTDPIPPEADQPNPGVTVLIIEMDAGTTNLQVLFSPQWKDGTSSVTPPSVDLANWSLTSHNT
;
A
#
# COMPACT_ATOMS: atom_id res chain seq x y z
N MET A 1 57.40 44.41 17.81
CA MET A 1 57.60 44.28 19.28
C MET A 1 57.94 45.61 19.96
N SER A 2 58.64 46.54 19.30
CA SER A 2 59.04 47.83 19.88
C SER A 2 57.89 48.78 20.28
N SER A 3 56.70 48.66 19.68
CA SER A 3 55.54 49.55 19.93
C SER A 3 54.65 49.13 21.11
N VAL A 4 54.76 47.89 21.60
CA VAL A 4 53.87 47.38 22.68
C VAL A 4 54.27 47.93 24.06
N ALA A 5 55.51 48.42 24.21
CA ALA A 5 56.09 48.84 25.49
C ALA A 5 55.52 50.13 26.10
N ASN A 6 54.69 50.89 25.37
CA ASN A 6 54.10 52.17 25.81
C ASN A 6 52.58 52.13 25.99
N LEU A 7 51.94 50.96 25.95
CA LEU A 7 50.49 50.85 26.17
C LEU A 7 50.15 50.88 27.66
N THR A 8 49.12 51.66 28.02
CA THR A 8 48.55 51.66 29.38
C THR A 8 47.81 50.34 29.69
N ASP A 9 47.64 49.99 30.97
CA ASP A 9 46.87 48.81 31.40
C ASP A 9 45.42 48.78 30.89
N ALA A 10 44.85 49.94 30.55
CA ALA A 10 43.54 50.02 29.89
C ALA A 10 43.63 49.65 28.41
N GLN A 11 44.62 50.19 27.69
CA GLN A 11 44.88 49.87 26.28
C GLN A 11 45.31 48.41 26.07
N LEU A 12 46.11 47.84 26.99
CA LEU A 12 46.49 46.42 26.98
C LEU A 12 45.27 45.50 27.15
N ARG A 13 44.32 45.86 28.03
CA ARG A 13 43.05 45.13 28.18
C ARG A 13 42.18 45.24 26.93
N ALA A 14 41.98 46.45 26.40
CA ALA A 14 41.22 46.65 25.16
C ALA A 14 41.81 45.88 23.97
N LEU A 15 43.15 45.86 23.83
CA LEU A 15 43.85 45.07 22.81
C LEU A 15 43.64 43.56 23.01
N SER A 16 43.74 43.07 24.25
CA SER A 16 43.52 41.66 24.59
C SER A 16 42.09 41.20 24.31
N GLU A 17 41.10 42.00 24.70
CA GLU A 17 39.68 41.76 24.43
C GLU A 17 39.43 41.75 22.91
N CYS A 18 39.91 42.75 22.19
CA CYS A 18 39.80 42.84 20.72
C CYS A 18 40.40 41.64 19.98
N ILE A 19 41.61 41.21 20.34
CA ILE A 19 42.25 40.04 19.73
C ILE A 19 41.48 38.76 20.08
N THR A 20 40.97 38.64 21.30
CA THR A 20 40.19 37.48 21.76
C THR A 20 38.84 37.39 21.03
N HIS A 21 38.07 38.47 21.04
CA HIS A 21 36.79 38.59 20.33
C HIS A 21 36.95 38.50 18.81
N GLY A 22 38.03 39.06 18.25
CA GLY A 22 38.39 38.93 16.84
C GLY A 22 38.63 37.47 16.44
N ARG A 23 39.43 36.73 17.22
CA ARG A 23 39.67 35.29 17.02
C ARG A 23 38.40 34.47 17.17
N ILE A 24 37.53 34.78 18.13
CA ILE A 24 36.24 34.11 18.30
C ILE A 24 35.34 34.37 17.08
N GLY A 25 35.19 35.63 16.65
CA GLY A 25 34.38 36.00 15.49
C GLY A 25 34.86 35.37 14.18
N GLN A 26 36.17 35.42 13.93
CA GLN A 26 36.80 34.75 12.78
C GLN A 26 36.66 33.22 12.87
N GLY A 27 36.83 32.62 14.05
CA GLY A 27 36.63 31.18 14.27
C GLY A 27 35.20 30.73 13.96
N ILE A 28 34.19 31.49 14.40
CA ILE A 28 32.78 31.24 14.06
C ILE A 28 32.56 31.40 12.55
N SER A 29 33.13 32.44 11.93
CA SER A 29 33.02 32.67 10.49
C SER A 29 33.64 31.52 9.68
N TYR A 30 34.85 31.07 9.99
CA TYR A 30 35.49 29.93 9.32
C TYR A 30 34.76 28.61 9.58
N ALA A 31 34.24 28.38 10.79
CA ALA A 31 33.39 27.22 11.06
C ALA A 31 32.10 27.23 10.21
N SER A 32 31.50 28.42 10.01
CA SER A 32 30.33 28.60 9.15
C SER A 32 30.66 28.33 7.68
N VAL A 33 31.80 28.83 7.19
CA VAL A 33 32.31 28.56 5.84
C VAL A 33 32.53 27.07 5.60
N VAL A 34 33.21 26.39 6.53
CA VAL A 34 33.46 24.94 6.45
C VAL A 34 32.15 24.16 6.45
N LEU A 35 31.19 24.54 7.30
CA LEU A 35 29.86 23.93 7.35
C LEU A 35 29.10 24.11 6.03
N PHE A 36 29.16 25.29 5.43
CA PHE A 36 28.53 25.57 4.14
C PHE A 36 29.17 24.78 2.98
N LEU A 37 30.51 24.74 2.90
CA LEU A 37 31.21 24.01 1.86
C LEU A 37 31.04 22.48 1.99
N TYR A 38 30.99 21.98 3.23
CA TYR A 38 30.65 20.58 3.50
C TYR A 38 29.22 20.27 3.03
N ASP A 39 28.25 21.10 3.39
CA ASP A 39 26.86 20.95 2.95
C ASP A 39 26.71 21.00 1.43
N TYR A 40 27.36 21.96 0.77
CA TYR A 40 27.39 22.07 -0.69
C TYR A 40 27.97 20.82 -1.35
N SER A 41 29.05 20.26 -0.80
CA SER A 41 29.66 19.03 -1.30
C SER A 41 28.73 17.81 -1.20
N LEU A 42 27.88 17.76 -0.18
CA LEU A 42 26.86 16.70 -0.02
C LEU A 42 25.64 16.89 -0.93
N THR A 43 25.25 18.13 -1.25
CA THR A 43 24.01 18.41 -1.98
C THR A 43 24.17 18.67 -3.47
N VAL A 44 25.38 19.00 -3.96
CA VAL A 44 25.61 19.43 -5.35
C VAL A 44 25.10 18.44 -6.40
N TRP A 45 25.07 17.14 -6.11
CA TRP A 45 24.49 16.14 -7.01
C TRP A 45 22.95 16.22 -7.07
N ASN A 46 22.29 16.42 -5.94
CA ASN A 46 20.85 16.65 -5.87
C ASN A 46 20.48 18.01 -6.49
N GLU A 47 21.34 19.02 -6.34
CA GLU A 47 21.21 20.29 -7.08
C GLU A 47 21.33 20.06 -8.60
N ALA A 48 22.31 19.28 -9.06
CA ALA A 48 22.43 18.92 -10.47
C ALA A 48 21.17 18.20 -10.99
N LYS A 49 20.63 17.24 -10.22
CA LYS A 49 19.44 16.45 -10.58
C LYS A 49 18.16 17.28 -10.61
N TYR A 50 17.88 18.08 -9.57
CA TYR A 50 16.58 18.74 -9.36
C TYR A 50 16.55 20.24 -9.70
N VAL A 51 17.72 20.91 -9.76
CA VAL A 51 17.84 22.35 -10.05
C VAL A 51 18.33 22.59 -11.48
N TRP A 52 19.41 21.93 -11.88
CA TRP A 52 20.13 22.26 -13.12
C TRP A 52 19.71 21.43 -14.35
N ARG A 53 19.26 20.18 -14.18
CA ARG A 53 18.75 19.33 -15.28
C ARG A 53 17.37 19.72 -15.85
N PRO A 54 16.37 20.18 -15.08
CA PRO A 54 15.04 20.49 -15.63
C PRO A 54 15.04 21.65 -16.63
N ARG A 55 14.35 21.50 -17.77
CA ARG A 55 14.29 22.51 -18.86
C ARG A 55 13.51 23.80 -18.54
N ARG A 56 12.94 23.95 -17.34
CA ARG A 56 12.16 25.14 -16.93
C ARG A 56 12.56 25.61 -15.54
N PHE A 57 13.15 26.81 -15.45
CA PHE A 57 13.35 27.50 -14.17
C PHE A 57 12.01 28.01 -13.64
N THR A 58 11.71 27.72 -12.37
CA THR A 58 10.54 28.23 -11.67
C THR A 58 10.94 29.32 -10.67
N LEU A 59 9.95 29.99 -10.05
CA LEU A 59 10.22 30.89 -8.93
C LEU A 59 10.98 30.17 -7.80
N SER A 60 10.66 28.89 -7.53
CA SER A 60 11.34 28.07 -6.53
C SER A 60 12.80 27.81 -6.88
N SER A 61 13.10 27.53 -8.16
CA SER A 61 14.47 27.40 -8.68
C SER A 61 15.27 28.69 -8.51
N ILE A 62 14.65 29.83 -8.82
CA ILE A 62 15.29 31.15 -8.72
C ILE A 62 15.61 31.47 -7.25
N THR A 63 14.64 31.30 -6.34
CA THR A 63 14.87 31.55 -4.90
C THR A 63 15.89 30.59 -4.30
N PHE A 64 15.90 29.33 -4.73
CA PHE A 64 16.93 28.36 -4.35
C PHE A 64 18.33 28.83 -4.74
N VAL A 65 18.52 29.16 -6.02
CA VAL A 65 19.83 29.61 -6.54
C VAL A 65 20.29 30.89 -5.85
N VAL A 66 19.39 31.86 -5.61
CA VAL A 66 19.74 33.09 -4.90
C VAL A 66 20.14 32.79 -3.44
N ALA A 67 19.38 31.98 -2.70
CA ALA A 67 19.71 31.62 -1.31
C ALA A 67 21.05 30.86 -1.22
N ARG A 68 21.28 29.91 -2.13
CA ARG A 68 22.47 29.05 -2.15
C ARG A 68 23.73 29.83 -2.53
N TYR A 69 23.70 30.53 -3.66
CA TYR A 69 24.91 31.17 -4.20
C TYR A 69 25.21 32.54 -3.59
N ALA A 70 24.24 33.22 -2.96
CA ALA A 70 24.56 34.37 -2.10
C ALA A 70 25.34 33.95 -0.85
N ALA A 71 24.98 32.84 -0.20
CA ALA A 71 25.75 32.29 0.92
C ALA A 71 27.12 31.73 0.48
N MET A 72 27.22 31.14 -0.73
CA MET A 72 28.52 30.81 -1.32
C MET A 72 29.40 32.06 -1.49
N ALA A 73 28.82 33.19 -1.91
CA ALA A 73 29.55 34.45 -2.05
C ALA A 73 30.03 35.00 -0.69
N THR A 74 29.21 34.96 0.38
CA THR A 74 29.67 35.36 1.73
C THR A 74 30.79 34.46 2.22
N ALA A 75 30.66 33.14 2.01
CA ALA A 75 31.65 32.16 2.41
C ALA A 75 33.01 32.36 1.69
N ILE A 76 32.99 32.65 0.39
CA ILE A 76 34.20 33.00 -0.38
C ILE A 76 34.81 34.31 0.11
N ILE A 77 34.00 35.34 0.35
CA ILE A 77 34.50 36.65 0.84
C ILE A 77 35.16 36.51 2.21
N ALA A 78 34.59 35.69 3.11
CA ALA A 78 35.16 35.44 4.44
C ALA A 78 36.54 34.77 4.42
N LEU A 79 36.91 34.09 3.33
CA LEU A 79 38.24 33.49 3.14
C LEU A 79 39.28 34.45 2.54
N LEU A 80 38.89 35.67 2.13
CA LEU A 80 39.83 36.63 1.54
C LEU A 80 40.75 37.24 2.60
N PRO A 81 42.07 37.40 2.34
CA PRO A 81 43.01 37.99 3.31
C PRO A 81 42.64 39.39 3.81
N ASN A 82 41.86 40.14 3.01
CA ASN A 82 41.44 41.51 3.27
C ASN A 82 39.93 41.63 3.58
N ALA A 83 39.28 40.55 4.06
CA ALA A 83 37.83 40.52 4.30
C ALA A 83 37.31 41.64 5.24
N SER A 84 38.17 42.20 6.10
CA SER A 84 37.87 43.30 7.03
C SER A 84 37.85 44.70 6.41
N VAL A 85 38.25 44.86 5.14
CA VAL A 85 38.17 46.17 4.44
C VAL A 85 36.70 46.60 4.35
N PRO A 86 36.31 47.84 4.70
CA PRO A 86 34.89 48.25 4.78
C PRO A 86 34.06 47.98 3.53
N ALA A 87 34.64 48.14 2.34
CA ALA A 87 33.96 47.84 1.08
C ALA A 87 33.67 46.33 0.92
N ILE A 88 34.57 45.48 1.40
CA ILE A 88 34.46 44.01 1.31
C ILE A 88 33.50 43.49 2.39
N ASP A 89 33.60 43.97 3.63
CA ASP A 89 32.66 43.63 4.73
C ASP A 89 31.22 44.13 4.45
N SER A 90 31.08 45.33 3.86
CA SER A 90 29.77 45.83 3.38
C SER A 90 29.20 44.93 2.28
N THR A 91 30.05 44.46 1.35
CA THR A 91 29.65 43.53 0.29
C THR A 91 29.20 42.17 0.86
N ALA A 92 29.95 41.61 1.82
CA ALA A 92 29.55 40.41 2.54
C ALA A 92 28.21 40.60 3.26
N THR A 93 28.02 41.74 3.93
CA THR A 93 26.77 42.07 4.64
C THR A 93 25.56 42.15 3.70
N VAL A 94 25.73 42.69 2.48
CA VAL A 94 24.69 42.67 1.44
C VAL A 94 24.37 41.24 0.99
N PHE A 95 25.38 40.40 0.74
CA PHE A 95 25.13 39.00 0.35
C PHE A 95 24.49 38.17 1.48
N ARG A 96 24.83 38.39 2.75
CA ARG A 96 24.15 37.79 3.91
C ARG A 96 22.66 38.16 3.92
N LEU A 97 22.34 39.44 3.72
CA LEU A 97 20.95 39.91 3.65
C LEU A 97 20.18 39.26 2.48
N ILE A 98 20.80 39.17 1.30
CA ILE A 98 20.20 38.50 0.13
C ILE A 98 19.95 37.00 0.42
N ALA A 99 20.90 36.30 1.03
CA ALA A 99 20.75 34.88 1.38
C ALA A 99 19.61 34.65 2.38
N ILE A 100 19.51 35.47 3.41
CA ILE A 100 18.44 35.43 4.42
C ILE A 100 17.07 35.71 3.77
N ILE A 101 16.95 36.80 2.99
CA ILE A 101 15.68 37.15 2.32
C ILE A 101 15.22 36.05 1.35
N ALA A 102 16.14 35.43 0.61
CA ALA A 102 15.80 34.34 -0.30
C ALA A 102 15.40 33.05 0.44
N SER A 103 16.06 32.75 1.58
CA SER A 103 15.69 31.63 2.47
C SER A 103 14.30 31.81 3.08
N GLU A 104 13.98 33.03 3.50
CA GLU A 104 12.67 33.39 4.04
C GLU A 104 11.58 33.37 2.97
N LEU A 105 11.90 33.76 1.73
CA LEU A 105 11.00 33.65 0.60
C LEU A 105 10.71 32.18 0.23
N ILE A 106 11.68 31.27 0.37
CA ILE A 106 11.45 29.82 0.23
C ILE A 106 10.39 29.35 1.25
N LEU A 107 10.51 29.76 2.52
CA LEU A 107 9.52 29.42 3.56
C LEU A 107 8.17 30.11 3.35
N ALA A 108 8.16 31.34 2.85
CA ALA A 108 6.95 32.07 2.47
C ALA A 108 6.19 31.33 1.38
N VAL A 109 6.89 30.94 0.30
CA VAL A 109 6.29 30.23 -0.83
C VAL A 109 5.86 28.82 -0.41
N ARG A 110 6.62 28.13 0.45
CA ARG A 110 6.21 26.84 1.08
C ARG A 110 4.95 26.98 1.96
N THR A 111 4.81 28.07 2.71
CA THR A 111 3.64 28.31 3.59
C THR A 111 2.42 28.73 2.77
N TRP A 112 2.60 29.66 1.81
CA TRP A 112 1.57 30.05 0.85
C TRP A 112 1.10 28.87 0.02
N ALA A 113 2.04 28.00 -0.36
CA ALA A 113 1.75 26.67 -0.83
C ALA A 113 0.85 25.98 0.21
N ILE A 114 1.35 25.37 1.30
CA ILE A 114 0.61 24.54 2.28
C ILE A 114 -0.89 24.91 2.49
N TRP A 115 -1.24 26.20 2.46
CA TRP A 115 -2.59 26.75 2.41
C TRP A 115 -3.34 26.76 1.05
N GLY A 116 -3.04 25.86 0.12
CA GLY A 116 -3.75 25.71 -1.16
C GLY A 116 -3.60 26.92 -2.10
N ARG A 117 -2.44 27.60 -2.12
CA ARG A 117 -2.19 28.85 -2.87
C ARG A 117 -3.21 29.96 -2.59
N SER A 118 -3.83 29.98 -1.41
CA SER A 118 -4.84 30.97 -1.01
C SER A 118 -4.36 32.41 -1.14
N ARG A 119 -5.08 33.24 -1.92
CA ARG A 119 -4.79 34.68 -2.08
C ARG A 119 -4.75 35.44 -0.75
N LYS A 120 -5.55 35.04 0.25
CA LYS A 120 -5.56 35.68 1.58
C LYS A 120 -4.24 35.44 2.32
N ILE A 121 -3.72 34.22 2.25
CA ILE A 121 -2.43 33.85 2.86
C ILE A 121 -1.27 34.50 2.11
N LEU A 122 -1.35 34.61 0.77
CA LEU A 122 -0.37 35.35 -0.03
C LEU A 122 -0.27 36.82 0.38
N ILE A 123 -1.40 37.54 0.45
CA ILE A 123 -1.44 38.96 0.82
C ILE A 123 -0.88 39.17 2.23
N MET A 124 -1.24 38.30 3.18
CA MET A 124 -0.73 38.33 4.54
C MET A 124 0.78 38.10 4.58
N LEU A 125 1.28 37.04 3.94
CA LEU A 125 2.72 36.75 3.90
C LEU A 125 3.51 37.89 3.25
N ILE A 126 3.07 38.39 2.09
CA ILE A 126 3.70 39.55 1.44
C ILE A 126 3.72 40.77 2.36
N SER A 127 2.62 41.05 3.08
CA SER A 127 2.52 42.18 4.00
C SER A 127 3.53 42.05 5.16
N PHE A 128 3.67 40.85 5.72
CA PHE A 128 4.66 40.55 6.75
C PHE A 128 6.10 40.57 6.22
N SER A 129 6.36 40.01 5.02
CA SER A 129 7.68 40.07 4.38
C SER A 129 8.11 41.51 4.06
N VAL A 130 7.20 42.35 3.57
CA VAL A 130 7.48 43.77 3.31
C VAL A 130 7.73 44.54 4.62
N ALA A 131 6.93 44.28 5.66
CA ALA A 131 7.15 44.82 6.99
C ALA A 131 8.47 44.35 7.63
N ALA A 132 9.00 43.20 7.21
CA ALA A 132 10.28 42.67 7.66
C ALA A 132 11.50 43.18 6.88
N ILE A 133 11.40 43.18 5.55
CA ILE A 133 12.50 43.53 4.65
C ILE A 133 12.79 45.03 4.68
N ILE A 134 11.77 45.90 4.75
CA ILE A 134 12.01 47.35 4.72
C ILE A 134 12.89 47.81 5.89
N PRO A 135 12.57 47.52 7.18
CA PRO A 135 13.44 47.89 8.30
C PRO A 135 14.85 47.29 8.21
N ALA A 136 14.97 46.03 7.81
CA ALA A 136 16.26 45.37 7.66
C ALA A 136 17.12 46.04 6.57
N ALA A 137 16.53 46.35 5.41
CA ALA A 137 17.21 47.03 4.31
C ALA A 137 17.61 48.47 4.69
N THR A 138 16.77 49.22 5.40
CA THR A 138 17.13 50.58 5.85
C THR A 138 18.29 50.56 6.85
N ILE A 139 18.24 49.67 7.85
CA ILE A 139 19.29 49.54 8.87
C ILE A 139 20.61 49.09 8.23
N VAL A 140 20.58 48.15 7.28
CA VAL A 140 21.79 47.73 6.55
C VAL A 140 22.31 48.85 5.66
N ALA A 141 21.46 49.58 4.93
CA ALA A 141 21.88 50.69 4.07
C ALA A 141 22.52 51.84 4.88
N GLU A 142 21.89 52.29 5.96
CA GLU A 142 22.44 53.30 6.85
C GLU A 142 23.70 52.81 7.57
N SER A 143 23.78 51.51 7.90
CA SER A 143 25.00 50.93 8.45
C SER A 143 26.15 50.88 7.46
N ILE A 144 25.90 50.67 6.16
CA ILE A 144 26.94 50.70 5.12
C ILE A 144 27.43 52.14 4.91
N VAL A 145 26.51 53.11 4.86
CA VAL A 145 26.84 54.54 4.66
C VAL A 145 27.57 55.14 5.86
N SER A 146 27.26 54.71 7.08
CA SER A 146 27.95 55.17 8.31
C SER A 146 29.19 54.34 8.68
N ASN A 147 29.53 53.31 7.89
CA ASN A 147 30.60 52.38 8.23
C ASN A 147 31.99 53.02 8.10
N HIS A 148 32.78 52.99 9.17
CA HIS A 148 34.16 53.45 9.16
C HIS A 148 35.06 52.63 10.11
N VAL A 149 36.34 52.54 9.77
CA VAL A 149 37.35 51.85 10.58
C VAL A 149 37.87 52.80 11.64
N VAL A 150 37.85 52.37 12.90
CA VAL A 150 38.42 53.11 14.04
C VAL A 150 39.48 52.22 14.71
N PRO A 151 40.72 52.70 14.93
CA PRO A 151 41.68 51.98 15.75
C PRO A 151 41.23 51.94 17.21
N LEU A 152 41.25 50.76 17.85
CA LEU A 152 40.80 50.63 19.24
C LEU A 152 41.82 51.18 20.25
N VAL A 153 43.10 51.26 19.87
CA VAL A 153 44.23 51.49 20.80
C VAL A 153 45.07 52.71 20.41
N ASN A 154 45.59 52.72 19.18
CA ASN A 154 46.24 53.85 18.50
C ASN A 154 46.25 53.57 16.97
N GLU A 155 46.62 54.55 16.16
CA GLU A 155 46.69 54.40 14.69
C GLU A 155 47.74 53.35 14.25
N GLU A 156 48.85 53.16 14.99
CA GLU A 156 49.87 52.12 14.69
C GLU A 156 49.34 50.68 14.83
N PHE A 157 48.30 50.46 15.64
CA PHE A 157 47.70 49.15 15.84
C PHE A 157 46.45 48.90 14.98
N GLN A 158 46.11 49.80 14.05
CA GLN A 158 44.91 49.69 13.20
C GLN A 158 44.88 48.38 12.36
N ASP A 159 46.03 47.92 11.88
CA ASP A 159 46.18 46.66 11.12
C ASP A 159 46.09 45.39 11.98
N ILE A 160 46.18 45.51 13.31
CA ILE A 160 46.20 44.39 14.27
C ILE A 160 44.87 44.32 15.05
N CYS A 161 44.32 45.47 15.43
CA CYS A 161 43.06 45.61 16.13
C CYS A 161 42.39 46.94 15.76
N SER A 162 41.45 46.87 14.83
CA SER A 162 40.53 47.94 14.50
C SER A 162 39.08 47.46 14.65
N LEU A 163 38.19 48.40 14.96
CA LEU A 163 36.75 48.18 14.99
C LEU A 163 36.12 48.82 13.76
N THR A 164 35.21 48.08 13.14
CA THR A 164 34.35 48.55 12.06
C THR A 164 33.07 49.08 12.72
N ILE A 165 32.94 50.41 12.84
CA ILE A 165 31.90 51.08 13.62
C ILE A 165 30.86 51.73 12.69
N SER A 166 29.59 51.59 13.07
CA SER A 166 28.42 52.19 12.44
C SER A 166 27.57 52.89 13.50
N ASN A 167 26.87 53.96 13.10
CA ASN A 167 26.05 54.77 14.00
C ASN A 167 24.80 54.03 14.52
N ILE A 168 24.55 52.79 14.09
CA ILE A 168 23.32 52.02 14.32
C ILE A 168 23.66 50.64 14.92
N SER A 169 24.72 50.55 15.74
CA SER A 169 25.20 49.28 16.33
C SER A 169 24.12 48.48 17.06
N GLU A 170 23.27 49.14 17.86
CA GLU A 170 22.15 48.52 18.60
C GLU A 170 20.90 48.29 17.72
N GLY A 171 20.74 49.05 16.63
CA GLY A 171 19.56 48.93 15.75
C GLY A 171 19.43 47.57 15.07
N PHE A 172 20.53 46.81 14.98
CA PHE A 172 20.54 45.44 14.46
C PHE A 172 19.74 44.43 15.30
N ILE A 173 19.28 44.77 16.51
CA ILE A 173 18.29 43.97 17.25
C ILE A 173 16.97 43.91 16.48
N GLY A 174 16.56 45.00 15.82
CA GLY A 174 15.30 45.12 15.10
C GLY A 174 15.11 44.02 14.04
N PRO A 175 16.04 43.84 13.08
CA PRO A 175 15.99 42.78 12.09
C PRO A 175 15.85 41.37 12.67
N TYR A 176 16.57 41.04 13.77
CA TYR A 176 16.45 39.72 14.42
C TYR A 176 15.08 39.51 15.08
N VAL A 177 14.56 40.50 15.80
CA VAL A 177 13.22 40.44 16.41
C VAL A 177 12.14 40.27 15.34
N VAL A 178 12.28 41.01 14.24
CA VAL A 178 11.31 41.00 13.14
C VAL A 178 11.38 39.71 12.32
N ALA A 179 12.57 39.12 12.13
CA ALA A 179 12.73 37.78 11.58
C ALA A 179 12.07 36.71 12.46
N MET A 180 12.37 36.68 13.77
CA MET A 180 11.75 35.70 14.68
C MET A 180 10.20 35.81 14.71
N LEU A 181 9.64 37.03 14.63
CA LEU A 181 8.20 37.23 14.49
C LEU A 181 7.65 36.65 13.17
N TYR A 182 8.39 36.83 12.07
CA TYR A 182 8.04 36.29 10.76
C TYR A 182 8.10 34.75 10.72
N GLU A 183 9.18 34.16 11.24
CA GLU A 183 9.37 32.72 11.42
C GLU A 183 8.28 32.11 12.31
N PHE A 184 7.92 32.78 13.41
CA PHE A 184 6.83 32.33 14.27
C PHE A 184 5.47 32.33 13.55
N VAL A 185 5.19 33.33 12.71
CA VAL A 185 3.97 33.38 11.88
C VAL A 185 3.96 32.26 10.85
N THR A 186 5.05 32.06 10.09
CA THR A 186 5.12 31.02 9.05
C THR A 186 5.09 29.60 9.64
N LEU A 187 5.78 29.36 10.76
CA LEU A 187 5.67 28.11 11.51
C LEU A 187 4.25 27.90 12.01
N THR A 188 3.63 28.88 12.68
CA THR A 188 2.29 28.73 13.24
C THR A 188 1.26 28.38 12.16
N LEU A 189 1.33 29.05 11.00
CA LEU A 189 0.47 28.75 9.85
C LEU A 189 0.72 27.34 9.29
N SER A 190 1.97 26.91 9.25
CA SER A 190 2.34 25.56 8.80
C SER A 190 1.85 24.49 9.78
N LEU A 191 2.08 24.68 11.09
CA LEU A 191 1.63 23.77 12.15
C LEU A 191 0.10 23.65 12.22
N ILE A 192 -0.64 24.77 12.13
CA ILE A 192 -2.11 24.74 12.10
C ILE A 192 -2.61 23.85 10.96
N ARG A 193 -2.00 23.95 9.78
CA ARG A 193 -2.40 23.18 8.61
C ARG A 193 -1.96 21.72 8.69
N ILE A 194 -0.75 21.43 9.17
CA ILE A 194 -0.25 20.06 9.35
C ILE A 194 -1.03 19.32 10.46
N ILE A 195 -1.35 19.97 11.58
CA ILE A 195 -2.20 19.40 12.63
C ILE A 195 -3.64 19.20 12.13
N SER A 196 -4.15 20.12 11.29
CA SER A 196 -5.44 19.94 10.62
C SER A 196 -5.42 18.70 9.73
N TRP A 197 -4.37 18.48 8.94
CA TRP A 197 -4.21 17.28 8.11
C TRP A 197 -4.05 15.99 8.94
N ARG A 198 -3.21 15.99 9.99
CA ARG A 198 -3.08 14.84 10.92
C ARG A 198 -4.39 14.44 11.62
N LYS A 199 -5.41 15.32 11.62
CA LYS A 199 -6.76 15.03 12.13
C LYS A 199 -7.80 14.71 11.04
N THR A 200 -7.46 14.83 9.76
CA THR A 200 -8.40 14.58 8.63
C THR A 200 -7.85 13.63 7.57
N ILE A 201 -6.69 13.00 7.80
CA ILE A 201 -6.05 12.03 6.91
C ILE A 201 -5.69 10.80 7.76
N PRO A 202 -6.16 9.59 7.41
CA PRO A 202 -5.86 8.36 8.15
C PRO A 202 -4.36 8.08 8.27
N ALA A 203 -3.95 7.43 9.35
CA ALA A 203 -2.53 7.12 9.62
C ALA A 203 -1.87 6.30 8.49
N ARG A 204 -2.64 5.42 7.85
CA ARG A 204 -2.22 4.53 6.76
C ARG A 204 -1.80 5.27 5.47
N ILE A 205 -2.22 6.54 5.30
CA ILE A 205 -1.89 7.40 4.14
C ILE A 205 -0.84 8.48 4.51
N ARG A 206 -0.27 8.42 5.73
CA ARG A 206 0.48 9.57 6.31
C ARG A 206 1.97 9.64 5.93
N ALA A 207 2.43 8.79 5.02
CA ALA A 207 3.84 8.62 4.65
C ALA A 207 4.44 9.84 3.89
N PRO A 208 5.73 9.83 3.52
CA PRO A 208 6.81 10.45 4.28
C PRO A 208 6.84 11.98 4.21
N ILE A 209 6.07 12.59 3.30
CA ILE A 209 6.01 14.04 3.05
C ILE A 209 5.55 14.80 4.28
N ILE A 210 4.50 14.36 4.98
CA ILE A 210 3.96 15.09 6.14
C ILE A 210 4.99 15.11 7.28
N ASP A 211 5.69 14.01 7.50
CA ASP A 211 6.67 13.89 8.57
C ASP A 211 8.03 14.51 8.19
N THR A 212 8.39 14.54 6.91
CA THR A 212 9.52 15.37 6.38
C THR A 212 9.20 16.86 6.52
N LEU A 213 8.00 17.30 6.13
CA LEU A 213 7.55 18.68 6.32
C LEU A 213 7.54 19.08 7.80
N TRP A 214 7.11 18.19 8.68
CA TRP A 214 7.11 18.40 10.14
C TRP A 214 8.53 18.48 10.69
N ARG A 215 9.35 17.44 10.47
CA ARG A 215 10.73 17.34 10.96
C ARG A 215 11.54 18.54 10.51
N ASP A 216 11.62 18.80 9.22
CA ASP A 216 12.51 19.81 8.67
C ASP A 216 12.00 21.24 8.97
N GLY A 217 10.67 21.43 9.06
CA GLY A 217 10.06 22.70 9.47
C GLY A 217 10.28 23.04 10.95
N VAL A 218 10.15 22.05 11.84
CA VAL A 218 10.39 22.24 13.28
C VAL A 218 11.88 22.39 13.58
N LEU A 219 12.75 21.64 12.89
CA LEU A 219 14.20 21.79 13.01
C LEU A 219 14.66 23.19 12.55
N TYR A 220 14.22 23.66 11.37
CA TYR A 220 14.54 25.01 10.89
C TYR A 220 14.24 26.07 11.95
N TYR A 221 12.98 26.11 12.42
CA TYR A 221 12.55 27.11 13.39
C TYR A 221 13.31 27.00 14.71
N SER A 222 13.55 25.78 15.20
CA SER A 222 14.27 25.58 16.47
C SER A 222 15.69 26.13 16.41
N PHE A 223 16.43 25.86 15.32
CA PHE A 223 17.77 26.42 15.13
C PHE A 223 17.75 27.94 14.95
N MET A 224 16.82 28.50 14.15
CA MET A 224 16.79 29.94 13.92
C MET A 224 16.33 30.75 15.13
N LEU A 225 15.36 30.25 15.90
CA LEU A 225 14.96 30.89 17.15
C LEU A 225 16.14 30.96 18.15
N ILE A 226 16.89 29.87 18.30
CA ILE A 226 18.09 29.82 19.15
C ILE A 226 19.13 30.82 18.65
N LEU A 227 19.43 30.84 17.35
CA LEU A 227 20.40 31.76 16.75
C LEU A 227 19.98 33.22 16.84
N GLY A 228 18.69 33.52 16.70
CA GLY A 228 18.11 34.85 16.88
C GLY A 228 18.31 35.36 18.31
N PHE A 229 18.02 34.53 19.32
CA PHE A 229 18.31 34.87 20.73
C PHE A 229 19.80 35.01 21.01
N VAL A 230 20.64 34.12 20.46
CA VAL A 230 22.11 34.23 20.58
C VAL A 230 22.60 35.53 19.96
N ASN A 231 22.17 35.88 18.75
CA ASN A 231 22.61 37.08 18.05
C ASN A 231 22.10 38.37 18.73
N ILE A 232 20.88 38.40 19.28
CA ILE A 232 20.41 39.50 20.12
C ILE A 232 21.27 39.61 21.40
N GLY A 233 21.58 38.47 22.04
CA GLY A 233 22.49 38.42 23.19
C GLY A 233 23.89 38.95 22.87
N LEU A 234 24.43 38.60 21.69
CA LEU A 234 25.72 39.12 21.21
C LEU A 234 25.67 40.63 20.98
N VAL A 235 24.61 41.16 20.35
CA VAL A 235 24.43 42.62 20.16
C VAL A 235 24.32 43.36 21.50
N LEU A 236 23.64 42.77 22.50
CA LEU A 236 23.43 43.39 23.81
C LEU A 236 24.63 43.28 24.77
N GLN A 237 25.50 42.27 24.60
CA GLN A 237 26.59 41.98 25.55
C GLN A 237 27.99 42.31 25.02
N GLN A 238 28.21 42.33 23.70
CA GLN A 238 29.54 42.45 23.12
C GLN A 238 29.77 43.85 22.54
N GLY A 239 30.63 44.65 23.18
CA GLY A 239 31.06 45.95 22.66
C GLY A 239 32.00 45.88 21.43
N VAL A 240 32.31 44.68 20.95
CA VAL A 240 33.31 44.39 19.91
C VAL A 240 32.60 43.73 18.71
N PRO A 241 32.40 44.43 17.57
CA PRO A 241 31.56 43.97 16.45
C PRO A 241 31.91 42.59 15.85
N GLN A 242 33.15 42.14 15.97
CA GLN A 242 33.70 40.97 15.29
C GLN A 242 32.95 39.66 15.64
N VAL A 243 32.56 39.46 16.91
CA VAL A 243 31.80 38.26 17.32
C VAL A 243 30.38 38.31 16.74
N ARG A 244 29.77 39.49 16.70
CA ARG A 244 28.46 39.72 16.09
C ARG A 244 28.50 39.46 14.57
N THR A 245 29.56 39.87 13.87
CA THR A 245 29.76 39.54 12.45
C THR A 245 29.87 38.03 12.23
N GLY A 246 30.58 37.31 13.09
CA GLY A 246 30.63 35.84 13.07
C GLY A 246 29.26 35.19 13.27
N GLY A 247 28.49 35.65 14.27
CA GLY A 247 27.12 35.15 14.53
C GLY A 247 26.13 35.47 13.39
N ALA A 248 26.30 36.60 12.71
CA ALA A 248 25.51 36.95 11.52
C ALA A 248 25.87 36.08 10.30
N GLU A 249 27.15 35.75 10.10
CA GLU A 249 27.59 34.78 9.07
C GLU A 249 26.98 33.39 9.34
N LEU A 250 27.08 32.91 10.58
CA LEU A 250 26.52 31.62 10.99
C LEU A 250 25.01 31.53 10.75
N GLN A 251 24.27 32.60 11.08
CA GLN A 251 22.83 32.65 10.83
C GLN A 251 22.52 32.67 9.32
N ALA A 252 23.24 33.45 8.51
CA ALA A 252 23.03 33.50 7.05
C ALA A 252 23.34 32.15 6.37
N VAL A 253 24.44 31.50 6.78
CA VAL A 253 24.81 30.15 6.33
C VAL A 253 23.74 29.13 6.69
N LEU A 254 23.27 29.10 7.95
CA LEU A 254 22.28 28.11 8.37
C LEU A 254 20.88 28.41 7.82
N HIS A 255 20.50 29.68 7.60
CA HIS A 255 19.32 30.03 6.79
C HIS A 255 19.42 29.39 5.40
N SER A 256 20.54 29.57 4.72
CA SER A 256 20.77 29.01 3.38
C SER A 256 20.73 27.48 3.40
N ILE A 257 21.51 26.82 4.26
CA ILE A 257 21.58 25.35 4.37
C ILE A 257 20.19 24.75 4.64
N LEU A 258 19.50 25.21 5.70
CA LEU A 258 18.25 24.56 6.11
C LEU A 258 17.11 24.86 5.12
N SER A 259 17.02 26.09 4.58
CA SER A 259 16.00 26.39 3.57
C SER A 259 16.25 25.64 2.26
N THR A 260 17.50 25.54 1.80
CA THR A 260 17.86 24.83 0.56
C THR A 260 17.72 23.31 0.70
N ARG A 261 18.09 22.72 1.85
CA ARG A 261 17.80 21.31 2.15
C ARG A 261 16.30 20.99 2.14
N ILE A 262 15.44 21.85 2.70
CA ILE A 262 13.98 21.68 2.62
C ILE A 262 13.53 21.57 1.15
N VAL A 263 14.08 22.39 0.24
CA VAL A 263 13.74 22.31 -1.18
C VAL A 263 14.19 20.99 -1.82
N LEU A 264 15.42 20.56 -1.51
CA LEU A 264 16.00 19.32 -2.07
C LEU A 264 15.31 18.06 -1.51
N HIS A 265 15.00 18.02 -0.22
CA HIS A 265 14.23 16.92 0.38
C HIS A 265 12.81 16.86 -0.20
N LEU A 266 12.15 18.00 -0.41
CA LEU A 266 10.84 18.02 -1.07
C LEU A 266 10.93 17.53 -2.51
N ALA A 267 11.92 17.98 -3.29
CA ALA A 267 12.15 17.52 -4.65
C ALA A 267 12.51 16.02 -4.73
N ALA A 268 13.20 15.48 -3.72
CA ALA A 268 13.48 14.05 -3.59
C ALA A 268 12.24 13.25 -3.18
N SER A 269 11.40 13.76 -2.27
CA SER A 269 10.13 13.12 -1.90
C SER A 269 9.06 13.14 -3.01
N THR A 270 9.29 13.92 -4.08
CA THR A 270 8.53 13.87 -5.33
C THR A 270 9.17 12.99 -6.41
N ASP A 271 10.27 12.28 -6.09
CA ASP A 271 10.75 11.14 -6.90
C ASP A 271 9.76 9.97 -6.66
N PRO A 272 9.28 9.25 -7.70
CA PRO A 272 8.18 8.28 -7.58
C PRO A 272 8.33 7.10 -6.61
N ARG A 273 9.43 6.99 -5.86
CA ARG A 273 9.71 5.87 -4.95
C ARG A 273 9.04 5.99 -3.57
N ASP A 274 8.81 7.23 -3.11
CA ASP A 274 8.44 7.50 -1.71
C ASP A 274 6.94 7.82 -1.51
N ILE A 275 6.13 7.90 -2.59
CA ILE A 275 4.68 8.13 -2.50
C ILE A 275 3.92 7.19 -3.46
N ALA A 276 4.00 5.88 -3.21
CA ALA A 276 2.98 4.96 -3.69
C ALA A 276 1.74 5.06 -2.77
N ALA A 277 0.74 5.84 -3.20
CA ALA A 277 -0.66 5.76 -2.78
C ALA A 277 -1.53 5.80 -4.06
N PRO A 278 -2.62 5.04 -4.18
CA PRO A 278 -3.24 4.80 -5.49
C PRO A 278 -3.94 6.03 -6.05
N GLY A 279 -3.83 6.23 -7.36
CA GLY A 279 -4.60 7.25 -8.09
C GLY A 279 -4.08 8.69 -7.96
N CYS A 280 -2.79 8.92 -7.72
CA CYS A 280 -2.19 10.27 -7.67
C CYS A 280 -0.80 10.38 -8.34
N SER A 281 -0.70 10.07 -9.63
CA SER A 281 0.48 10.33 -10.46
C SER A 281 0.64 11.83 -10.80
N VAL A 282 1.31 12.59 -9.93
CA VAL A 282 1.65 14.01 -10.22
C VAL A 282 2.99 14.09 -10.95
N TYR A 283 2.97 13.90 -12.27
CA TYR A 283 4.11 14.24 -13.12
C TYR A 283 4.36 15.76 -13.14
N GLN A 284 5.27 16.24 -12.29
CA GLN A 284 5.85 17.58 -12.44
C GLN A 284 7.37 17.53 -12.58
N THR A 285 7.83 17.61 -13.82
CA THR A 285 9.25 17.79 -14.18
C THR A 285 9.72 19.23 -13.92
N GLY A 286 9.90 19.56 -12.64
CA GLY A 286 10.56 20.78 -12.18
C GLY A 286 10.18 21.16 -10.75
N MET A 287 11.07 21.86 -10.03
CA MET A 287 10.79 22.35 -8.68
C MET A 287 9.57 23.28 -8.68
N GLN A 288 8.42 22.81 -8.23
CA GLN A 288 7.33 23.68 -7.82
C GLN A 288 7.05 23.46 -6.34
N PHE A 289 7.03 24.55 -5.58
CA PHE A 289 6.20 24.60 -4.38
C PHE A 289 4.72 24.60 -4.82
N THR A 290 4.21 23.41 -5.14
CA THR A 290 2.77 23.17 -5.17
C THR A 290 2.28 22.90 -3.75
N SER A 291 1.00 23.14 -3.60
CA SER A 291 0.20 22.82 -2.42
C SER A 291 -1.06 22.08 -2.74
N GLU A 292 -1.19 21.79 -4.01
CA GLU A 292 -1.83 20.58 -4.43
C GLU A 292 -0.87 19.44 -3.94
N PHE A 293 -0.77 19.11 -2.64
CA PHE A 293 -1.69 18.11 -2.06
C PHE A 293 -2.85 17.87 -2.99
N ALA A 294 -2.95 16.68 -3.56
CA ALA A 294 -4.11 16.27 -4.33
C ALA A 294 -5.40 16.18 -3.47
N THR A 295 -5.69 17.17 -2.62
CA THR A 295 -6.97 17.50 -1.99
C THR A 295 -8.06 17.91 -2.99
N ALA A 296 -7.77 17.86 -4.29
CA ALA A 296 -8.76 17.79 -5.35
C ALA A 296 -9.24 16.35 -5.64
N TYR A 297 -8.55 15.30 -5.16
CA TYR A 297 -8.90 13.88 -5.39
C TYR A 297 -8.77 13.00 -4.12
N CYS A 298 -7.67 13.09 -3.37
CA CYS A 298 -7.42 12.44 -2.08
C CYS A 298 -8.21 13.08 -0.90
N ARG A 299 -9.34 13.74 -1.18
CA ARG A 299 -10.33 14.16 -0.17
C ARG A 299 -11.75 13.66 -0.45
N MET A 300 -11.92 12.86 -1.51
CA MET A 300 -13.19 12.28 -1.90
C MET A 300 -13.47 10.91 -1.30
N ALA A 301 -12.43 10.16 -0.90
CA ALA A 301 -12.58 8.82 -0.35
C ALA A 301 -12.98 8.76 1.14
N TYR A 302 -13.35 9.88 1.81
CA TYR A 302 -13.72 9.83 3.23
C TYR A 302 -14.67 10.93 3.76
N HIS A 303 -15.20 11.84 2.93
CA HIS A 303 -16.15 12.87 3.40
C HIS A 303 -17.08 13.41 2.31
N ASP A 304 -18.01 12.57 1.82
CA ASP A 304 -19.29 13.07 1.30
C ASP A 304 -20.46 12.12 1.63
N ALA A 305 -20.76 12.01 2.93
CA ALA A 305 -22.03 11.51 3.44
C ALA A 305 -22.71 12.63 4.24
N ASN A 306 -23.50 13.48 3.57
CA ASN A 306 -24.63 14.30 4.07
C ASN A 306 -24.91 15.55 3.17
N ASN A 307 -25.47 15.37 1.95
CA ASN A 307 -26.76 15.97 1.54
C ASN A 307 -27.07 15.90 0.02
N GLN A 308 -28.04 15.04 -0.29
CA GLN A 308 -29.21 15.28 -1.16
C GLN A 308 -29.10 15.39 -2.71
N ASN A 309 -29.92 14.53 -3.32
CA ASN A 309 -30.75 14.70 -4.53
C ASN A 309 -30.08 14.57 -5.91
N PHE A 310 -29.96 13.32 -6.37
CA PHE A 310 -30.48 12.93 -7.68
C PHE A 310 -31.42 11.72 -7.53
N SER A 311 -32.44 11.65 -8.39
CA SER A 311 -33.62 10.80 -8.17
C SER A 311 -33.72 9.64 -9.16
N SER A 312 -33.39 8.43 -8.71
CA SER A 312 -33.83 7.16 -9.29
C SER A 312 -33.80 6.07 -8.23
N GLN A 313 -34.97 5.88 -7.60
CA GLN A 313 -35.44 4.77 -6.74
C GLN A 313 -34.41 3.80 -6.11
N ASN A 314 -34.27 3.94 -4.78
CA ASN A 314 -34.05 2.89 -3.77
C ASN A 314 -33.17 1.67 -4.11
N LEU A 315 -31.94 1.67 -3.59
CA LEU A 315 -31.36 0.56 -2.81
C LEU A 315 -30.22 1.16 -1.94
N ASN A 316 -30.49 1.39 -0.65
CA ASN A 316 -29.48 1.88 0.30
C ASN A 316 -28.65 0.69 0.82
N SER A 317 -27.71 0.19 0.03
CA SER A 317 -26.70 -0.74 0.53
C SER A 317 -25.66 0.00 1.39
N PRO A 318 -25.23 -0.52 2.55
CA PRO A 318 -24.09 0.01 3.29
C PRO A 318 -22.76 -0.23 2.55
N TYR A 319 -22.75 -1.11 1.55
CA TYR A 319 -21.62 -1.44 0.68
C TYR A 319 -21.54 -0.44 -0.50
N ALA A 320 -21.37 0.84 -0.16
CA ALA A 320 -21.01 1.87 -1.14
C ALA A 320 -19.49 1.86 -1.40
N ALA A 321 -19.04 2.60 -2.43
CA ALA A 321 -17.62 2.77 -2.81
C ALA A 321 -16.70 3.45 -1.75
N GLY A 322 -17.14 3.53 -0.49
CA GLY A 322 -16.33 3.89 0.68
C GLY A 322 -15.94 2.69 1.55
N ASP A 323 -16.40 1.47 1.24
CA ASP A 323 -15.89 0.25 1.85
C ASP A 323 -14.50 -0.09 1.26
N PRO A 324 -13.44 -0.25 2.08
CA PRO A 324 -12.11 -0.58 1.58
C PRO A 324 -12.01 -1.94 0.86
N TYR A 325 -13.03 -2.81 1.00
CA TYR A 325 -13.11 -4.08 0.30
C TYR A 325 -13.90 -3.99 -1.03
N TYR A 326 -14.61 -2.88 -1.32
CA TYR A 326 -15.49 -2.71 -2.49
C TYR A 326 -14.84 -3.00 -3.86
N ASN A 327 -13.55 -2.74 -4.02
CA ASN A 327 -12.84 -3.00 -5.28
C ASN A 327 -12.29 -4.43 -5.40
N GLN A 328 -12.42 -5.26 -4.35
CA GLN A 328 -11.94 -6.65 -4.34
C GLN A 328 -12.91 -7.60 -5.07
N SER A 329 -14.12 -7.14 -5.42
CA SER A 329 -15.07 -7.84 -6.28
C SER A 329 -15.12 -7.23 -7.69
N SER A 330 -13.95 -6.80 -8.22
CA SER A 330 -13.88 -6.22 -9.57
C SER A 330 -12.50 -6.40 -10.19
N GLY A 331 -12.43 -6.95 -11.41
CA GLY A 331 -11.15 -7.20 -12.09
C GLY A 331 -10.44 -5.95 -12.64
N PHE A 332 -11.13 -4.80 -12.68
CA PHE A 332 -10.52 -3.49 -12.98
C PHE A 332 -10.70 -2.50 -11.83
N ILE A 333 -9.59 -2.16 -11.17
CA ILE A 333 -9.53 -1.04 -10.24
C ILE A 333 -9.79 0.27 -11.02
N THR A 334 -10.95 0.87 -10.77
CA THR A 334 -11.37 2.11 -11.44
C THR A 334 -10.66 3.31 -10.80
N PRO A 335 -10.00 4.21 -11.57
CA PRO A 335 -9.39 5.42 -11.01
C PRO A 335 -10.46 6.39 -10.45
N PRO A 336 -10.21 7.10 -9.33
CA PRO A 336 -11.24 7.91 -8.68
C PRO A 336 -11.79 9.07 -9.53
N ASN A 337 -13.12 9.22 -9.60
CA ASN A 337 -13.79 10.36 -10.23
C ASN A 337 -13.71 11.65 -9.37
N GLY A 338 -13.74 12.84 -9.99
CA GLY A 338 -13.21 14.10 -9.40
C GLY A 338 -14.18 15.22 -9.00
N GLU A 339 -15.11 14.98 -8.08
CA GLU A 339 -16.03 16.00 -7.51
C GLU A 339 -15.59 16.58 -6.16
N LYS A 340 -15.52 17.91 -6.04
CA LYS A 340 -14.95 18.59 -4.85
C LYS A 340 -15.96 18.73 -3.68
N PRO A 341 -15.66 18.23 -2.46
CA PRO A 341 -16.58 18.28 -1.32
C PRO A 341 -16.73 19.69 -0.69
N LYS A 342 -17.94 19.99 -0.17
CA LYS A 342 -18.28 21.27 0.49
C LYS A 342 -17.96 21.24 1.99
N GLY A 343 -17.03 22.09 2.44
CA GLY A 343 -16.50 22.04 3.82
C GLY A 343 -17.43 22.56 4.94
N LYS A 344 -17.52 21.80 6.05
CA LYS A 344 -18.11 22.23 7.33
C LYS A 344 -17.21 23.23 8.09
N GLY A 345 -17.81 24.06 8.95
CA GLY A 345 -17.16 25.23 9.57
C GLY A 345 -16.18 24.94 10.73
N VAL A 346 -15.15 25.79 10.84
CA VAL A 346 -14.03 25.63 11.80
C VAL A 346 -14.41 25.99 13.25
N SER A 347 -13.96 25.17 14.20
CA SER A 347 -14.20 25.27 15.66
C SER A 347 -13.80 26.62 16.31
N LYS A 348 -14.52 27.02 17.37
CA LYS A 348 -14.27 28.24 18.14
C LYS A 348 -12.91 28.26 18.85
N TRP A 349 -12.36 27.10 19.23
CA TRP A 349 -11.00 27.02 19.82
C TRP A 349 -9.93 27.57 18.88
N ILE A 350 -10.03 27.24 17.58
CA ILE A 350 -9.11 27.70 16.54
C ILE A 350 -9.28 29.20 16.28
N LYS A 351 -10.49 29.74 16.45
CA LYS A 351 -10.80 31.17 16.22
C LYS A 351 -10.38 32.10 17.37
N ILE A 352 -10.24 31.60 18.60
CA ILE A 352 -10.06 32.43 19.80
C ILE A 352 -8.90 31.96 20.69
N GLY A 353 -8.76 30.66 20.94
CA GLY A 353 -7.72 30.11 21.82
C GLY A 353 -6.30 30.32 21.30
N ILE A 354 -6.10 30.11 19.99
CA ILE A 354 -4.79 30.30 19.34
C ILE A 354 -4.35 31.78 19.36
N PRO A 355 -5.19 32.77 18.96
CA PRO A 355 -4.88 34.19 19.15
C PRO A 355 -4.55 34.58 20.59
N LEU A 356 -5.22 34.00 21.59
CA LEU A 356 -4.94 34.27 22.99
C LEU A 356 -3.56 33.75 23.42
N ALA A 357 -3.21 32.53 23.00
CA ALA A 357 -1.89 31.95 23.25
C ALA A 357 -0.76 32.78 22.60
N ILE A 358 -0.99 33.31 21.40
CA ILE A 358 -0.05 34.23 20.73
C ILE A 358 0.16 35.49 21.57
N LEU A 359 -0.90 36.11 22.11
CA LEU A 359 -0.77 37.29 22.97
C LEU A 359 -0.04 36.99 24.29
N VAL A 360 -0.25 35.81 24.89
CA VAL A 360 0.49 35.38 26.08
C VAL A 360 1.98 35.19 25.76
N ILE A 361 2.32 34.54 24.64
CA ILE A 361 3.72 34.35 24.23
C ILE A 361 4.38 35.71 23.94
N VAL A 362 3.73 36.63 23.24
CA VAL A 362 4.22 37.99 23.02
C VAL A 362 4.42 38.73 24.34
N GLY A 363 3.49 38.61 25.29
CA GLY A 363 3.64 39.18 26.64
C GLY A 363 4.84 38.61 27.42
N VAL A 364 5.08 37.31 27.31
CA VAL A 364 6.25 36.64 27.91
C VAL A 364 7.57 37.07 27.25
N VAL A 365 7.60 37.19 25.91
CA VAL A 365 8.79 37.64 25.17
C VAL A 365 9.13 39.10 25.50
N VAL A 366 8.14 40.00 25.50
CA VAL A 366 8.34 41.40 25.92
C VAL A 366 8.75 41.47 27.40
N GLY A 367 8.14 40.65 28.27
CA GLY A 367 8.52 40.55 29.68
C GLY A 367 9.95 40.06 29.90
N ALA A 368 10.43 39.11 29.10
CA ALA A 368 11.81 38.59 29.18
C ALA A 368 12.85 39.61 28.69
N VAL A 369 12.55 40.33 27.60
CA VAL A 369 13.43 41.37 27.03
C VAL A 369 13.52 42.60 27.94
N VAL A 370 12.46 42.96 28.66
CA VAL A 370 12.47 44.07 29.63
C VAL A 370 12.99 43.63 31.01
N GLY A 371 12.83 42.35 31.39
CA GLY A 371 13.11 41.83 32.72
C GLY A 371 14.57 41.44 33.01
N THR A 372 15.41 41.20 31.99
CA THR A 372 16.76 40.65 32.17
C THR A 372 17.85 41.70 32.43
N LYS A 373 17.71 42.41 33.55
CA LYS A 373 18.79 43.23 34.13
C LYS A 373 19.19 42.81 35.55
N LYS A 374 19.35 41.49 35.80
CA LYS A 374 20.01 40.95 37.01
C LYS A 374 20.43 39.46 36.91
N SER A 375 21.50 39.13 37.66
CA SER A 375 21.95 37.79 38.14
C SER A 375 22.27 36.65 37.14
N LYS A 376 23.48 36.73 36.57
CA LYS A 376 24.64 35.81 36.72
C LYS A 376 24.53 34.36 37.25
N ASP A 377 25.44 33.54 36.67
CA ASP A 377 26.17 32.33 37.14
C ASP A 377 25.34 31.04 37.37
N SER A 378 25.67 29.83 36.85
CA SER A 378 26.98 29.20 36.56
C SER A 378 26.84 27.84 35.82
N SER A 379 27.91 27.35 35.11
CA SER A 379 28.34 25.93 34.84
C SER A 379 27.31 24.81 34.53
N SER A 380 27.50 23.76 33.71
CA SER A 380 28.56 23.18 32.84
C SER A 380 28.00 21.80 32.35
N SER A 381 28.46 21.07 31.33
CA SER A 381 29.48 21.20 30.25
C SER A 381 29.26 20.04 29.24
N SER A 382 29.68 20.20 27.98
CA SER A 382 29.53 19.16 26.93
C SER A 382 30.42 17.92 27.12
N PRO A 383 30.08 16.81 26.45
CA PRO A 383 31.05 16.02 25.71
C PRO A 383 30.73 15.99 24.20
N ALA A 384 31.75 16.16 23.38
CA ALA A 384 31.73 15.85 21.94
C ALA A 384 32.44 14.50 21.70
N ALA A 385 32.39 14.02 20.46
CA ALA A 385 32.67 12.65 20.00
C ALA A 385 31.53 11.67 20.35
N GLN A 386 31.04 10.85 19.42
CA GLN A 386 31.73 10.31 18.25
C GLN A 386 31.10 10.72 16.91
N SER A 387 31.93 11.17 15.96
CA SER A 387 31.53 11.51 14.59
C SER A 387 32.55 10.95 13.61
N ALA A 388 32.52 9.62 13.42
CA ALA A 388 33.43 8.88 12.54
C ALA A 388 32.71 8.03 11.48
N ALA A 389 31.37 8.00 11.47
CA ALA A 389 30.60 7.07 10.65
C ALA A 389 30.25 7.56 9.23
N ALA A 390 30.34 8.87 8.94
CA ALA A 390 29.76 9.47 7.73
C ALA A 390 30.55 9.27 6.41
N ALA A 391 31.31 8.18 6.29
CA ALA A 391 31.75 7.62 5.01
C ALA A 391 30.78 6.53 4.49
N SER A 392 29.70 6.25 5.23
CA SER A 392 28.73 5.17 4.99
C SER A 392 27.46 5.57 4.22
N SER A 393 27.44 6.72 3.53
CA SER A 393 26.18 7.25 2.95
C SER A 393 25.94 6.93 1.47
N SER A 394 26.93 6.44 0.72
CA SER A 394 26.65 5.69 -0.52
C SER A 394 26.15 4.28 -0.22
N SER A 395 26.49 3.74 0.94
CA SER A 395 25.83 2.57 1.50
C SER A 395 24.52 2.91 2.20
N ALA A 396 24.10 4.16 2.44
CA ALA A 396 22.91 4.45 3.27
C ALA A 396 21.56 3.93 2.72
N SER A 397 21.34 3.86 1.41
CA SER A 397 20.08 3.32 0.85
C SER A 397 20.09 1.79 0.72
N VAL A 398 21.27 1.20 0.59
CA VAL A 398 21.46 -0.25 0.72
C VAL A 398 21.43 -0.64 2.19
N ASN A 399 21.94 0.22 3.09
CA ASN A 399 21.93 0.05 4.53
C ASN A 399 20.56 0.31 5.13
N SER A 400 19.67 1.13 4.55
CA SER A 400 18.29 1.22 5.03
C SER A 400 17.51 -0.04 4.67
N ALA A 401 17.70 -0.56 3.45
CA ALA A 401 17.16 -1.86 3.05
C ALA A 401 17.79 -3.02 3.87
N LEU A 402 19.10 -2.99 4.12
CA LEU A 402 19.79 -3.94 5.00
C LEU A 402 19.47 -3.73 6.49
N GLU A 403 19.08 -2.53 6.92
CA GLU A 403 18.58 -2.26 8.28
C GLU A 403 17.15 -2.79 8.42
N GLU A 404 16.28 -2.66 7.42
CA GLU A 404 14.96 -3.30 7.40
C GLU A 404 15.07 -4.84 7.29
N LEU A 405 15.98 -5.35 6.45
CA LEU A 405 16.34 -6.78 6.42
C LEU A 405 17.02 -7.23 7.72
N ALA A 406 17.74 -6.36 8.43
CA ALA A 406 18.28 -6.65 9.77
C ALA A 406 17.24 -6.49 10.89
N THR A 407 16.15 -5.74 10.66
CA THR A 407 14.90 -5.90 11.44
C THR A 407 14.15 -7.16 11.05
N GLY A 408 14.56 -7.86 9.98
CA GLY A 408 14.11 -9.20 9.61
C GLY A 408 12.86 -9.26 8.72
N LYS A 409 12.46 -8.17 8.06
CA LYS A 409 11.40 -8.18 7.04
C LYS A 409 11.95 -8.06 5.63
N PHE A 410 11.31 -8.75 4.68
CA PHE A 410 11.75 -8.84 3.29
C PHE A 410 10.98 -7.89 2.35
N ALA A 411 9.67 -7.72 2.54
CA ALA A 411 8.92 -6.65 1.87
C ALA A 411 9.11 -5.33 2.64
N MET A 412 9.60 -4.28 1.95
CA MET A 412 9.78 -2.95 2.55
C MET A 412 8.47 -2.15 2.55
N ALA A 413 7.60 -2.41 1.58
CA ALA A 413 6.35 -1.71 1.38
C ALA A 413 5.33 -2.61 0.67
N THR A 414 4.11 -2.09 0.55
CA THR A 414 3.05 -2.69 -0.25
C THR A 414 2.71 -1.71 -1.38
N ASN A 415 2.66 -2.19 -2.63
CA ASN A 415 2.17 -1.40 -3.75
C ASN A 415 0.75 -0.98 -3.44
N SER A 416 0.51 0.31 -3.48
CA SER A 416 -0.71 0.87 -2.94
C SER A 416 -1.92 0.76 -3.88
N LEU A 417 -1.70 0.45 -5.16
CA LEU A 417 -2.74 0.29 -6.17
C LEU A 417 -3.26 -1.14 -6.17
N TYR A 418 -2.36 -2.11 -6.22
CA TYR A 418 -2.73 -3.52 -6.34
C TYR A 418 -2.55 -4.33 -5.05
N MET A 419 -2.11 -3.68 -3.96
CA MET A 419 -1.88 -4.29 -2.65
C MET A 419 -0.82 -5.43 -2.63
N VAL A 420 -0.01 -5.57 -3.69
CA VAL A 420 1.08 -6.56 -3.77
C VAL A 420 2.35 -6.10 -3.03
N PRO A 421 3.19 -7.01 -2.51
CA PRO A 421 4.40 -6.63 -1.79
C PRO A 421 5.47 -6.01 -2.69
N LEU A 422 6.26 -5.08 -2.15
CA LEU A 422 7.41 -4.45 -2.82
C LEU A 422 8.72 -4.83 -2.13
N TYR A 423 9.59 -5.50 -2.88
CA TYR A 423 10.87 -6.00 -2.40
C TYR A 423 12.02 -5.01 -2.64
N PRO A 424 13.04 -4.99 -1.75
CA PRO A 424 14.26 -4.20 -1.95
C PRO A 424 14.98 -4.65 -3.22
N GLN A 425 15.62 -3.72 -3.92
CA GLN A 425 16.46 -4.05 -5.09
C GLN A 425 17.89 -4.34 -4.60
N VAL A 426 18.14 -5.59 -4.20
CA VAL A 426 19.38 -6.05 -3.57
C VAL A 426 19.87 -7.36 -4.18
N THR A 427 21.18 -7.46 -4.39
CA THR A 427 21.85 -8.64 -4.97
C THR A 427 22.56 -9.50 -3.92
N ASP A 428 22.34 -9.22 -2.62
CA ASP A 428 23.01 -9.95 -1.53
C ASP A 428 22.29 -11.26 -1.22
N THR A 429 22.81 -12.35 -1.79
CA THR A 429 22.29 -13.71 -1.60
C THR A 429 22.59 -14.29 -0.21
N ALA A 430 23.30 -13.58 0.67
CA ALA A 430 23.50 -14.02 2.05
C ALA A 430 22.24 -13.83 2.93
N VAL A 431 21.32 -12.95 2.52
CA VAL A 431 20.07 -12.67 3.27
C VAL A 431 18.90 -13.51 2.75
N PHE A 432 18.93 -13.86 1.47
CA PHE A 432 17.91 -14.71 0.84
C PHE A 432 18.49 -16.10 0.58
N THR A 433 18.02 -17.08 1.35
CA THR A 433 18.36 -18.51 1.17
C THR A 433 17.18 -19.27 0.59
N THR A 434 17.42 -20.51 0.17
CA THR A 434 16.36 -21.45 -0.21
C THR A 434 15.33 -21.63 0.93
N PRO A 435 14.02 -21.66 0.63
CA PRO A 435 12.95 -21.93 1.59
C PRO A 435 13.20 -23.15 2.47
N THR A 436 13.16 -22.97 3.79
CA THR A 436 13.34 -24.07 4.75
C THR A 436 12.77 -23.73 6.13
N PHE A 437 12.42 -24.76 6.91
CA PHE A 437 12.15 -24.63 8.35
C PHE A 437 13.44 -24.87 9.14
N ALA A 438 13.86 -23.89 9.96
CA ALA A 438 15.20 -23.87 10.54
C ALA A 438 15.35 -24.77 11.78
N SER A 439 16.03 -25.91 11.62
CA SER A 439 16.12 -26.98 12.61
C SER A 439 16.95 -26.73 13.89
N SER A 440 17.61 -25.57 14.04
CA SER A 440 18.55 -25.36 15.17
C SER A 440 18.70 -23.91 15.63
N ALA A 441 18.83 -22.93 14.73
CA ALA A 441 19.00 -21.52 15.12
C ALA A 441 17.68 -20.85 15.57
N LYS A 442 16.53 -21.34 15.10
CA LYS A 442 15.18 -20.88 15.46
C LYS A 442 14.33 -21.95 16.16
N ALA A 443 14.94 -22.98 16.75
CA ALA A 443 14.20 -24.05 17.44
C ALA A 443 13.43 -23.57 18.70
N SER A 444 13.63 -22.32 19.14
CA SER A 444 12.83 -21.64 20.16
C SER A 444 11.61 -20.88 19.60
N LEU A 445 11.39 -20.92 18.28
CA LEU A 445 10.27 -20.29 17.57
C LEU A 445 9.31 -21.31 16.92
N THR A 446 9.65 -22.60 16.95
CA THR A 446 8.74 -23.69 16.58
C THR A 446 7.70 -23.88 17.67
N TRP A 447 6.46 -24.17 17.30
CA TRP A 447 5.40 -24.45 18.29
C TRP A 447 5.78 -25.61 19.22
N PRO A 448 5.46 -25.54 20.53
CA PRO A 448 5.63 -26.67 21.43
C PRO A 448 4.84 -27.88 20.93
N SER A 449 5.37 -29.09 21.13
CA SER A 449 4.65 -30.32 20.75
C SER A 449 3.34 -30.42 21.54
N ASP A 450 2.21 -30.61 20.85
CA ASP A 450 0.94 -30.83 21.53
C ASP A 450 0.99 -32.13 22.32
N THR A 451 0.79 -32.04 23.63
CA THR A 451 0.77 -33.20 24.52
C THR A 451 -0.57 -33.93 24.50
N PHE A 452 -1.60 -33.36 23.87
CA PHE A 452 -2.89 -34.02 23.71
C PHE A 452 -2.85 -35.02 22.55
N SER A 453 -2.86 -36.31 22.88
CA SER A 453 -2.99 -37.40 21.93
C SER A 453 -4.11 -38.35 22.37
N ALA A 454 -5.17 -38.43 21.57
CA ALA A 454 -6.22 -39.41 21.76
C ALA A 454 -5.81 -40.75 21.12
N ALA A 455 -5.67 -41.80 21.94
CA ALA A 455 -5.28 -43.15 21.46
C ALA A 455 -6.28 -43.77 20.46
N THR A 456 -7.48 -43.20 20.36
CA THR A 456 -8.47 -43.48 19.31
C THR A 456 -9.23 -42.17 19.08
N PRO A 457 -8.84 -41.34 18.10
CA PRO A 457 -9.47 -40.04 17.86
C PRO A 457 -10.96 -40.21 17.50
N ALA A 458 -11.80 -39.40 18.11
CA ALA A 458 -13.24 -39.32 17.81
C ALA A 458 -13.65 -37.85 17.88
N ALA A 459 -14.45 -37.38 16.91
CA ALA A 459 -14.81 -35.96 16.84
C ALA A 459 -15.53 -35.45 18.10
N THR A 460 -16.15 -36.37 18.84
CA THR A 460 -16.84 -36.15 20.13
C THR A 460 -15.94 -36.27 21.37
N SER A 461 -14.63 -36.49 21.21
CA SER A 461 -13.64 -36.62 22.28
C SER A 461 -12.58 -35.52 22.17
N VAL A 462 -12.88 -34.36 22.75
CA VAL A 462 -12.02 -33.17 22.72
C VAL A 462 -11.07 -33.09 23.92
N ARG A 463 -10.00 -32.29 23.78
CA ARG A 463 -9.08 -31.96 24.87
C ARG A 463 -9.80 -31.30 26.06
N PRO A 464 -9.36 -31.57 27.30
CA PRO A 464 -10.05 -31.11 28.51
C PRO A 464 -9.74 -29.66 28.87
N ASP A 465 -8.62 -29.12 28.40
CA ASP A 465 -8.22 -27.72 28.56
C ASP A 465 -8.82 -26.84 27.45
N ARG A 466 -8.85 -25.52 27.72
CA ARG A 466 -9.31 -24.49 26.79
C ARG A 466 -8.35 -23.29 26.82
N PRO A 467 -8.21 -22.52 25.71
CA PRO A 467 -8.87 -22.72 24.42
C PRO A 467 -8.46 -24.04 23.72
N ARG A 468 -9.25 -24.48 22.73
CA ARG A 468 -9.00 -25.70 21.94
C ARG A 468 -9.21 -25.54 20.43
N LEU A 469 -9.90 -24.50 19.98
CA LEU A 469 -10.04 -24.19 18.55
C LEU A 469 -8.81 -23.42 18.04
N ILE A 470 -8.07 -23.99 17.07
CA ILE A 470 -6.97 -23.39 16.28
C ILE A 470 -5.71 -23.04 17.09
N ALA A 471 -5.87 -22.49 18.29
CA ALA A 471 -4.82 -22.04 19.18
C ALA A 471 -5.08 -22.57 20.60
N PRO A 472 -4.69 -23.81 20.93
CA PRO A 472 -4.82 -24.31 22.30
C PRO A 472 -3.85 -23.62 23.26
N GLN A 473 -4.10 -23.75 24.56
CA GLN A 473 -3.40 -22.99 25.61
C GLN A 473 -1.86 -22.99 25.46
N TYR A 474 -1.25 -24.13 25.13
CA TYR A 474 0.21 -24.25 24.96
C TYR A 474 0.81 -23.33 23.88
N LYS A 475 0.02 -22.91 22.87
CA LYS A 475 0.46 -21.91 21.87
C LYS A 475 0.42 -20.49 22.45
N TRP A 476 -0.60 -20.17 23.24
CA TRP A 476 -0.72 -18.87 23.92
C TRP A 476 0.41 -18.66 24.92
N ASP A 477 0.80 -19.71 25.65
CA ASP A 477 1.82 -19.68 26.70
C ASP A 477 3.20 -19.21 26.17
N VAL A 478 3.50 -19.41 24.89
CA VAL A 478 4.77 -19.01 24.23
C VAL A 478 4.63 -17.86 23.24
N LEU A 479 3.40 -17.45 22.88
CA LEU A 479 3.16 -16.49 21.81
C LEU A 479 3.83 -15.13 22.05
N ALA A 480 3.86 -14.65 23.30
CA ALA A 480 4.51 -13.38 23.63
C ALA A 480 6.02 -13.40 23.34
N ASP A 481 6.69 -14.53 23.59
CA ASP A 481 8.11 -14.71 23.29
C ASP A 481 8.34 -14.81 21.78
N HIS A 482 7.46 -15.51 21.04
CA HIS A 482 7.49 -15.56 19.58
C HIS A 482 7.31 -14.17 18.95
N ILE A 483 6.35 -13.37 19.43
CA ILE A 483 6.12 -11.97 19.00
C ILE A 483 7.33 -11.08 19.28
N ALA A 484 8.00 -11.26 20.42
CA ALA A 484 9.19 -10.48 20.77
C ALA A 484 10.43 -10.85 19.94
N ALA A 485 10.46 -12.06 19.36
CA ALA A 485 11.61 -12.61 18.63
C ALA A 485 11.42 -12.71 17.11
N ASP A 486 10.21 -12.53 16.57
CA ASP A 486 9.93 -12.45 15.13
C ASP A 486 9.26 -11.12 14.72
N PRO A 487 9.80 -10.42 13.70
CA PRO A 487 9.35 -9.08 13.31
C PRO A 487 8.06 -9.06 12.50
N TYR A 488 7.65 -10.17 11.89
CA TYR A 488 6.35 -10.28 11.23
C TYR A 488 5.26 -10.47 12.29
N LEU A 489 5.47 -11.37 13.25
CA LEU A 489 4.57 -11.52 14.39
C LEU A 489 4.42 -10.20 15.18
N SER A 490 5.51 -9.49 15.45
CA SER A 490 5.48 -8.15 16.06
C SER A 490 4.59 -7.15 15.30
N TYR A 491 4.76 -7.09 13.97
CA TYR A 491 4.01 -6.17 13.10
C TYR A 491 2.54 -6.55 12.91
N TRP A 492 2.24 -7.84 12.74
CA TRP A 492 0.86 -8.31 12.65
C TRP A 492 0.15 -8.09 13.98
N ASN A 493 0.81 -8.32 15.12
CA ASN A 493 0.28 -7.98 16.43
C ASN A 493 -0.07 -6.48 16.53
N GLU A 494 0.86 -5.57 16.18
CA GLU A 494 0.56 -4.13 16.14
C GLU A 494 -0.62 -3.77 15.23
N THR A 495 -0.71 -4.43 14.07
CA THR A 495 -1.77 -4.21 13.07
C THR A 495 -3.13 -4.70 13.56
N ILE A 496 -3.18 -5.88 14.20
CA ILE A 496 -4.38 -6.45 14.84
C ILE A 496 -4.86 -5.54 15.97
N PHE A 497 -3.95 -5.05 16.82
CA PHE A 497 -4.29 -4.09 17.87
C PHE A 497 -4.76 -2.74 17.30
N GLY A 498 -4.19 -2.28 16.19
CA GLY A 498 -4.66 -1.11 15.45
C GLY A 498 -6.10 -1.27 14.97
N ASN A 499 -6.38 -2.35 14.23
CA ASN A 499 -7.72 -2.67 13.73
C ASN A 499 -8.74 -2.84 14.87
N ALA A 500 -8.40 -3.55 15.95
CA ALA A 500 -9.25 -3.68 17.12
C ALA A 500 -9.52 -2.32 17.79
N THR A 501 -8.51 -1.44 17.88
CA THR A 501 -8.68 -0.08 18.42
C THR A 501 -9.57 0.79 17.55
N ASP A 502 -9.47 0.68 16.22
CA ASP A 502 -10.38 1.35 15.29
C ASP A 502 -11.82 0.85 15.54
N TRP A 503 -12.07 -0.46 15.44
CA TRP A 503 -13.41 -1.07 15.61
C TRP A 503 -14.02 -0.94 17.00
N TYR A 504 -13.22 -0.75 18.06
CA TYR A 504 -13.73 -0.50 19.40
C TYR A 504 -14.61 0.74 19.46
N ASN A 505 -14.27 1.76 18.66
CA ASN A 505 -14.97 3.05 18.60
C ASN A 505 -16.13 3.07 17.60
N ASP A 506 -16.27 2.03 16.78
CA ASP A 506 -17.39 1.86 15.85
C ASP A 506 -18.63 1.33 16.59
N ASP A 507 -19.80 1.62 16.02
CA ASP A 507 -21.05 0.97 16.42
C ASP A 507 -20.98 -0.57 16.27
N PRO A 508 -21.76 -1.34 17.04
CA PRO A 508 -21.92 -2.78 16.84
C PRO A 508 -22.39 -3.11 15.42
N VAL A 509 -22.06 -4.29 14.91
CA VAL A 509 -22.36 -4.64 13.51
C VAL A 509 -23.87 -4.58 13.24
N ALA A 510 -24.29 -3.72 12.31
CA ALA A 510 -25.71 -3.52 12.03
C ALA A 510 -26.29 -4.64 11.17
N TYR A 511 -27.52 -5.06 11.45
CA TYR A 511 -28.27 -5.94 10.56
C TYR A 511 -28.64 -5.18 9.29
N PHE A 512 -28.30 -5.75 8.12
CA PHE A 512 -28.69 -5.26 6.81
C PHE A 512 -28.79 -6.46 5.85
N PHE A 513 -30.01 -6.74 5.37
CA PHE A 513 -30.28 -7.79 4.41
C PHE A 513 -30.05 -7.27 2.98
N ASP A 514 -29.05 -7.82 2.29
CA ASP A 514 -28.60 -7.39 0.96
C ASP A 514 -29.36 -8.06 -0.19
N GLY A 515 -30.28 -8.98 0.10
CA GLY A 515 -31.09 -9.68 -0.91
C GLY A 515 -30.60 -11.10 -1.14
N GLY A 516 -30.06 -11.39 -2.34
CA GLY A 516 -29.60 -12.73 -2.71
C GLY A 516 -28.37 -13.18 -1.90
N ASN A 517 -27.54 -12.22 -1.48
CA ASN A 517 -26.35 -12.44 -0.65
C ASN A 517 -26.64 -12.55 0.86
N GLY A 518 -27.92 -12.52 1.27
CA GLY A 518 -28.33 -12.57 2.68
C GLY A 518 -27.72 -11.43 3.52
N ILE A 519 -27.02 -11.81 4.59
CA ILE A 519 -26.31 -10.96 5.56
C ILE A 519 -24.81 -11.35 5.70
N LEU A 520 -24.23 -12.04 4.71
CA LEU A 520 -22.92 -12.68 4.80
C LEU A 520 -21.79 -11.79 5.30
N ASP A 521 -21.67 -10.59 4.74
CA ASP A 521 -20.61 -9.65 5.10
C ASP A 521 -20.74 -9.14 6.55
N ILE A 522 -21.95 -9.16 7.14
CA ILE A 522 -22.17 -8.85 8.55
C ILE A 522 -21.71 -10.01 9.42
N ALA A 523 -22.03 -11.25 9.03
CA ALA A 523 -21.56 -12.46 9.72
C ALA A 523 -20.03 -12.53 9.74
N ARG A 524 -19.39 -12.19 8.63
CA ARG A 524 -17.93 -12.13 8.49
C ARG A 524 -17.29 -10.99 9.27
N ARG A 525 -17.86 -9.78 9.24
CA ARG A 525 -17.40 -8.64 10.06
C ARG A 525 -17.55 -8.97 11.56
N PHE A 526 -18.61 -9.68 11.95
CA PHE A 526 -18.74 -10.22 13.30
C PHE A 526 -17.61 -11.22 13.61
N LYS A 527 -17.36 -12.24 12.76
CA LYS A 527 -16.24 -13.19 12.96
C LYS A 527 -14.89 -12.46 13.06
N GLN A 528 -14.61 -11.51 12.17
CA GLN A 528 -13.39 -10.70 12.14
C GLN A 528 -13.19 -9.94 13.47
N ARG A 529 -14.22 -9.22 13.95
CA ARG A 529 -14.19 -8.52 15.24
C ARG A 529 -14.08 -9.49 16.43
N ALA A 530 -14.78 -10.62 16.39
CA ALA A 530 -14.74 -11.64 17.43
C ALA A 530 -13.35 -12.25 17.62
N LYS A 531 -12.66 -12.59 16.52
CA LYS A 531 -11.25 -13.03 16.54
C LYS A 531 -10.35 -11.95 17.15
N ALA A 532 -10.43 -10.72 16.63
CA ALA A 532 -9.52 -9.63 17.02
C ALA A 532 -9.70 -9.17 18.47
N PHE A 533 -10.95 -9.05 18.97
CA PHE A 533 -11.20 -8.68 20.37
C PHE A 533 -10.84 -9.82 21.34
N SER A 534 -11.08 -11.08 20.97
CA SER A 534 -10.65 -12.24 21.79
C SER A 534 -9.13 -12.30 21.91
N TYR A 535 -8.43 -12.11 20.79
CA TYR A 535 -6.97 -12.00 20.74
C TYR A 535 -6.45 -10.83 21.60
N ALA A 536 -7.00 -9.62 21.39
CA ALA A 536 -6.59 -8.42 22.11
C ALA A 536 -6.80 -8.55 23.63
N TYR A 537 -7.89 -9.19 24.07
CA TYR A 537 -8.10 -9.54 25.47
C TYR A 537 -7.00 -10.49 25.98
N ARG A 538 -6.79 -11.65 25.33
CA ARG A 538 -5.81 -12.65 25.79
C ARG A 538 -4.39 -12.09 25.90
N MET A 539 -4.01 -11.21 24.98
CA MET A 539 -2.69 -10.57 24.95
C MET A 539 -2.51 -9.41 25.95
N THR A 540 -3.57 -8.87 26.55
CA THR A 540 -3.47 -7.69 27.46
C THR A 540 -4.11 -7.88 28.84
N ASN A 541 -5.04 -8.83 28.98
CA ASN A 541 -5.96 -8.96 30.10
C ASN A 541 -6.78 -7.68 30.40
N ASP A 542 -6.96 -6.80 29.41
CA ASP A 542 -7.76 -5.57 29.51
C ASP A 542 -9.24 -5.90 29.19
N THR A 543 -10.10 -5.83 30.21
CA THR A 543 -11.51 -6.27 30.09
C THR A 543 -12.28 -5.53 29.03
N LYS A 544 -11.89 -4.30 28.67
CA LYS A 544 -12.60 -3.50 27.66
C LYS A 544 -12.80 -4.26 26.33
N TRP A 545 -11.87 -5.14 25.97
CA TRP A 545 -11.94 -5.96 24.75
C TRP A 545 -13.02 -7.04 24.86
N ALA A 546 -13.07 -7.76 25.99
CA ALA A 546 -14.12 -8.74 26.28
C ALA A 546 -15.49 -8.06 26.46
N ASP A 547 -15.54 -6.90 27.13
CA ASP A 547 -16.73 -6.08 27.32
C ASP A 547 -17.28 -5.59 25.95
N ARG A 548 -16.41 -5.12 25.05
CA ARG A 548 -16.79 -4.66 23.70
C ARG A 548 -17.21 -5.82 22.78
N LEU A 549 -16.60 -7.00 22.94
CA LEU A 549 -17.01 -8.22 22.25
C LEU A 549 -18.36 -8.74 22.76
N TRP A 550 -18.60 -8.68 24.07
CA TRP A 550 -19.90 -9.02 24.64
C TRP A 550 -21.02 -8.17 24.04
N VAL A 551 -20.78 -6.89 23.75
CA VAL A 551 -21.72 -6.04 23.03
C VAL A 551 -21.99 -6.54 21.60
N GLU A 552 -20.99 -6.98 20.82
CA GLU A 552 -21.24 -7.58 19.50
C GLU A 552 -22.08 -8.86 19.62
N ILE A 553 -21.73 -9.74 20.56
CA ILE A 553 -22.43 -11.01 20.84
C ILE A 553 -23.89 -10.76 21.24
N GLN A 554 -24.16 -9.80 22.14
CA GLN A 554 -25.54 -9.45 22.48
C GLN A 554 -26.30 -8.87 21.29
N ASN A 555 -25.62 -8.07 20.45
CA ASN A 555 -26.22 -7.41 19.31
C ASN A 555 -26.66 -8.43 18.24
N VAL A 556 -25.78 -9.33 17.79
CA VAL A 556 -26.15 -10.32 16.75
C VAL A 556 -27.04 -11.46 17.29
N ALA A 557 -27.17 -11.60 18.61
CA ALA A 557 -28.20 -12.41 19.26
C ALA A 557 -29.59 -11.74 19.32
N GLY A 558 -29.71 -10.46 18.94
CA GLY A 558 -30.93 -9.66 19.09
C GLY A 558 -31.24 -9.23 20.54
N ASN A 559 -30.28 -9.36 21.45
CA ASN A 559 -30.40 -9.09 22.89
C ASN A 559 -29.77 -7.74 23.32
N TYR A 560 -29.41 -6.88 22.36
CA TYR A 560 -28.87 -5.54 22.62
C TYR A 560 -29.94 -4.45 22.47
N THR A 561 -29.56 -3.17 22.65
CA THR A 561 -30.50 -2.04 22.52
C THR A 561 -30.99 -1.80 21.09
N THR A 562 -30.30 -2.36 20.10
CA THR A 562 -30.65 -2.32 18.68
C THR A 562 -31.21 -3.67 18.26
N SER A 563 -32.31 -3.68 17.51
CA SER A 563 -32.88 -4.92 16.96
C SER A 563 -31.97 -5.50 15.88
N PHE A 564 -31.81 -6.82 15.86
CA PHE A 564 -30.98 -7.54 14.89
C PHE A 564 -31.77 -8.72 14.31
N GLY A 565 -32.06 -8.64 13.00
CA GLY A 565 -32.79 -9.66 12.26
C GLY A 565 -34.24 -9.91 12.72
N PRO A 566 -34.98 -10.76 12.01
CA PRO A 566 -36.29 -11.23 12.45
C PRO A 566 -36.16 -12.24 13.59
N ASP A 567 -37.11 -12.23 14.52
CA ASP A 567 -37.01 -13.02 15.78
C ASP A 567 -36.95 -14.55 15.59
N TYR A 568 -37.46 -15.05 14.45
CA TYR A 568 -37.51 -16.48 14.14
C TYR A 568 -36.26 -17.02 13.43
N ASP A 569 -35.42 -16.15 12.86
CA ASP A 569 -34.21 -16.51 12.12
C ASP A 569 -33.27 -15.30 12.00
N ARG A 570 -32.46 -15.07 13.04
CA ARG A 570 -31.58 -13.88 13.10
C ARG A 570 -30.35 -14.00 12.20
N TRP A 571 -29.95 -15.21 11.84
CA TRP A 571 -28.69 -15.52 11.14
C TRP A 571 -28.92 -15.95 9.69
N ASP A 572 -30.12 -15.72 9.17
CA ASP A 572 -30.58 -16.02 7.81
C ASP A 572 -30.21 -17.45 7.34
N SER A 573 -30.83 -18.44 7.98
CA SER A 573 -30.64 -19.85 7.67
C SER A 573 -30.91 -20.22 6.20
N ASN A 574 -31.63 -19.38 5.44
CA ASN A 574 -31.85 -19.58 4.01
C ASN A 574 -30.55 -19.39 3.21
N HIS A 575 -29.75 -18.38 3.57
CA HIS A 575 -28.42 -18.15 3.03
C HIS A 575 -27.38 -18.73 3.99
N PHE A 576 -27.32 -20.07 4.06
CA PHE A 576 -26.68 -20.82 5.16
C PHE A 576 -25.20 -20.46 5.45
N LEU A 577 -24.46 -19.86 4.50
CA LEU A 577 -23.14 -19.27 4.74
C LEU A 577 -23.13 -18.29 5.92
N ASP A 578 -24.20 -17.52 6.09
CA ASP A 578 -24.36 -16.49 7.12
C ASP A 578 -24.43 -17.14 8.50
N THR A 579 -25.34 -18.12 8.61
CA THR A 579 -25.51 -18.98 9.77
C THR A 579 -24.21 -19.70 10.14
N ALA A 580 -23.43 -20.15 9.15
CA ALA A 580 -22.15 -20.80 9.37
C ALA A 580 -21.07 -19.82 9.87
N GLU A 581 -20.96 -18.63 9.27
CA GLU A 581 -19.99 -17.60 9.67
C GLU A 581 -20.29 -17.04 11.08
N PHE A 582 -21.58 -16.84 11.43
CA PHE A 582 -21.97 -16.54 12.81
C PHE A 582 -21.64 -17.71 13.76
N SER A 583 -21.93 -18.95 13.37
CA SER A 583 -21.61 -20.14 14.19
C SER A 583 -20.11 -20.26 14.46
N ALA A 584 -19.27 -20.00 13.46
CA ALA A 584 -17.82 -19.92 13.62
C ALA A 584 -17.42 -18.81 14.60
N GLY A 585 -17.91 -17.58 14.39
CA GLY A 585 -17.62 -16.42 15.26
C GLY A 585 -18.02 -16.65 16.72
N TYR A 586 -19.19 -17.26 16.97
CA TYR A 586 -19.63 -17.65 18.31
C TYR A 586 -18.76 -18.74 18.91
N GLY A 587 -18.44 -19.78 18.13
CA GLY A 587 -17.59 -20.87 18.60
C GLY A 587 -16.21 -20.37 19.03
N ILE A 588 -15.60 -19.50 18.22
CA ILE A 588 -14.31 -18.86 18.52
C ILE A 588 -14.43 -18.02 19.79
N ALA A 589 -15.38 -17.09 19.88
CA ALA A 589 -15.52 -16.22 21.06
C ALA A 589 -15.84 -17.00 22.35
N TYR A 590 -16.66 -18.06 22.26
CA TYR A 590 -17.00 -18.91 23.41
C TYR A 590 -15.78 -19.68 23.93
N ASP A 591 -15.00 -20.27 23.02
CA ASP A 591 -13.85 -21.10 23.39
C ASP A 591 -12.63 -20.28 23.79
N TRP A 592 -12.28 -19.25 23.00
CA TRP A 592 -11.10 -18.41 23.24
C TRP A 592 -11.19 -17.58 24.51
N LEU A 593 -12.39 -17.32 25.05
CA LEU A 593 -12.61 -16.56 26.29
C LEU A 593 -13.43 -17.33 27.34
N TYR A 594 -13.45 -18.66 27.28
CA TYR A 594 -14.29 -19.52 28.13
C TYR A 594 -14.19 -19.28 29.65
N ASP A 595 -12.97 -19.05 30.15
CA ASP A 595 -12.63 -18.74 31.55
C ASP A 595 -12.92 -17.27 31.94
N VAL A 596 -13.21 -16.41 30.97
CA VAL A 596 -13.54 -14.99 31.15
C VAL A 596 -15.05 -14.79 31.27
N TRP A 597 -15.83 -15.56 30.51
CA TRP A 597 -17.28 -15.47 30.51
C TRP A 597 -17.91 -15.98 31.81
N THR A 598 -18.87 -15.22 32.34
CA THR A 598 -19.72 -15.69 33.46
C THR A 598 -20.59 -16.86 33.02
N ASP A 599 -21.10 -17.64 33.98
CA ASP A 599 -21.96 -18.79 33.66
C ASP A 599 -23.24 -18.38 32.92
N ASP A 600 -23.81 -17.22 33.25
CA ASP A 600 -24.95 -16.62 32.52
C ASP A 600 -24.58 -16.24 31.08
N GLN A 601 -23.40 -15.63 30.86
CA GLN A 601 -22.93 -15.29 29.52
C GLN A 601 -22.69 -16.56 28.68
N LYS A 602 -22.05 -17.59 29.26
CA LYS A 602 -21.85 -18.88 28.59
C LYS A 602 -23.17 -19.56 28.26
N ALA A 603 -24.15 -19.57 29.17
CA ALA A 603 -25.47 -20.11 28.93
C ALA A 603 -26.20 -19.37 27.79
N ALA A 604 -26.15 -18.03 27.78
CA ALA A 604 -26.73 -17.22 26.72
C ALA A 604 -26.06 -17.47 25.36
N MET A 605 -24.72 -17.56 25.29
CA MET A 605 -24.00 -17.87 24.06
C MET A 605 -24.32 -19.26 23.52
N ARG A 606 -24.37 -20.30 24.38
CA ARG A 606 -24.77 -21.65 23.98
C ARG A 606 -26.20 -21.67 23.45
N PHE A 607 -27.13 -21.01 24.14
CA PHE A 607 -28.51 -20.89 23.68
C PHE A 607 -28.59 -20.26 22.29
N THR A 608 -27.95 -19.11 22.07
CA THR A 608 -27.96 -18.42 20.77
C THR A 608 -27.35 -19.28 19.65
N LEU A 609 -26.19 -19.91 19.91
CA LEU A 609 -25.51 -20.77 18.94
C LEU A 609 -26.31 -22.04 18.61
N ILE A 610 -26.99 -22.64 19.59
CA ILE A 610 -27.85 -23.80 19.36
C ILE A 610 -29.11 -23.40 18.60
N GLU A 611 -29.79 -22.32 19.00
CA GLU A 611 -31.05 -21.86 18.39
C GLU A 611 -30.86 -21.43 16.93
N TYR A 612 -29.99 -20.44 16.68
CA TYR A 612 -29.84 -19.83 15.35
C TYR A 612 -28.76 -20.48 14.48
N GLY A 613 -27.90 -21.33 15.04
CA GLY A 613 -26.85 -22.05 14.31
C GLY A 613 -27.11 -23.54 14.19
N LEU A 614 -26.85 -24.28 15.27
CA LEU A 614 -26.76 -25.74 15.24
C LEU A 614 -28.11 -26.43 14.96
N SER A 615 -29.22 -25.86 15.41
CA SER A 615 -30.57 -26.41 15.15
C SER A 615 -30.93 -26.34 13.66
N PHE A 616 -30.61 -25.22 12.98
CA PHE A 616 -30.75 -25.10 11.54
C PHE A 616 -29.78 -26.03 10.79
N GLY A 617 -28.56 -26.24 11.31
CA GLY A 617 -27.63 -27.26 10.80
C GLY A 617 -28.22 -28.67 10.85
N LEU A 618 -28.81 -29.07 11.99
CA LEU A 618 -29.48 -30.36 12.11
C LEU A 618 -30.71 -30.46 11.20
N GLN A 619 -31.44 -29.36 10.99
CA GLN A 619 -32.54 -29.31 10.03
C GLN A 619 -32.04 -29.49 8.59
N ALA A 620 -30.95 -28.81 8.20
CA ALA A 620 -30.27 -28.97 6.91
C ALA A 620 -29.88 -30.42 6.63
N TYR A 621 -29.29 -31.12 7.62
CA TYR A 621 -28.92 -32.53 7.45
C TYR A 621 -30.11 -33.47 7.43
N ASN A 622 -30.98 -33.40 8.44
CA ASN A 622 -31.99 -34.42 8.71
C ASN A 622 -33.30 -34.24 7.93
N ASN A 623 -33.62 -33.03 7.47
CA ASN A 623 -34.83 -32.79 6.67
C ASN A 623 -34.49 -32.69 5.18
N ALA A 624 -34.59 -33.81 4.46
CA ALA A 624 -34.37 -33.87 3.01
C ALA A 624 -35.38 -33.03 2.18
N SER A 625 -36.43 -32.47 2.78
CA SER A 625 -37.34 -31.51 2.14
C SER A 625 -37.02 -30.05 2.46
N SER A 626 -35.99 -29.77 3.27
CA SER A 626 -35.52 -28.41 3.55
C SER A 626 -34.53 -27.96 2.48
N PHE A 627 -34.77 -26.80 1.87
CA PHE A 627 -33.86 -26.26 0.85
C PHE A 627 -32.57 -25.69 1.44
N ILE A 628 -32.56 -25.31 2.73
CA ILE A 628 -31.41 -24.67 3.40
C ILE A 628 -30.15 -25.57 3.48
N GLY A 629 -30.31 -26.88 3.24
CA GLY A 629 -29.24 -27.88 3.30
C GLY A 629 -28.75 -28.37 1.93
N TRP A 630 -28.98 -27.63 0.84
CA TRP A 630 -28.60 -28.08 -0.51
C TRP A 630 -27.09 -28.36 -0.64
N TRP A 631 -26.27 -27.49 -0.05
CA TRP A 631 -24.79 -27.49 -0.08
C TRP A 631 -24.11 -28.74 0.50
N LYS A 632 -24.84 -29.62 1.19
CA LYS A 632 -24.30 -30.90 1.68
C LYS A 632 -24.29 -31.99 0.59
N THR A 633 -24.85 -31.72 -0.59
CA THR A 633 -25.09 -32.73 -1.64
C THR A 633 -24.21 -32.44 -2.86
N ASN A 634 -23.17 -33.25 -3.07
CA ASN A 634 -22.27 -33.19 -4.24
C ASN A 634 -21.74 -31.77 -4.56
N THR A 635 -21.34 -31.02 -3.54
CA THR A 635 -20.93 -29.60 -3.67
C THR A 635 -19.46 -29.48 -3.30
N THR A 636 -18.56 -29.63 -4.28
CA THR A 636 -17.10 -29.60 -4.10
C THR A 636 -16.55 -28.17 -4.20
N GLY A 637 -16.93 -27.29 -3.26
CA GLY A 637 -16.56 -25.86 -3.28
C GLY A 637 -16.94 -25.11 -2.00
N ASN A 638 -16.91 -23.77 -2.05
CA ASN A 638 -16.90 -22.90 -0.87
C ASN A 638 -18.08 -23.16 0.09
N TRP A 639 -19.28 -23.36 -0.47
CA TRP A 639 -20.50 -23.58 0.31
C TRP A 639 -20.38 -24.79 1.23
N ASN A 640 -19.84 -25.91 0.74
CA ASN A 640 -19.67 -27.09 1.57
C ASN A 640 -18.60 -26.88 2.65
N CYS A 641 -17.47 -26.25 2.28
CA CYS A 641 -16.36 -25.99 3.21
C CYS A 641 -16.77 -25.06 4.36
N VAL A 642 -17.44 -23.95 4.05
CA VAL A 642 -17.80 -22.92 5.03
C VAL A 642 -18.95 -23.39 5.91
N CYS A 643 -19.99 -23.99 5.33
CA CYS A 643 -21.13 -24.50 6.11
C CYS A 643 -20.71 -25.63 7.06
N ASN A 644 -19.92 -26.60 6.60
CA ASN A 644 -19.37 -27.63 7.47
C ASN A 644 -18.41 -27.06 8.51
N GLY A 645 -17.53 -26.14 8.12
CA GLY A 645 -16.55 -25.52 9.02
C GLY A 645 -17.22 -24.77 10.15
N GLY A 646 -18.16 -23.87 9.86
CA GLY A 646 -18.86 -23.07 10.86
C GLY A 646 -19.65 -23.91 11.88
N LEU A 647 -20.38 -24.93 11.40
CA LEU A 647 -21.07 -25.88 12.27
C LEU A 647 -20.10 -26.74 13.10
N THR A 648 -18.95 -27.12 12.54
CA THR A 648 -17.92 -27.90 13.23
C THR A 648 -17.23 -27.08 14.32
N LEU A 649 -16.81 -25.84 14.03
CA LEU A 649 -16.22 -24.92 15.01
C LEU A 649 -17.21 -24.63 16.15
N GLY A 650 -18.46 -24.29 15.83
CA GLY A 650 -19.50 -24.07 16.84
C GLY A 650 -19.74 -25.30 17.72
N SER A 651 -19.81 -26.49 17.12
CA SER A 651 -20.00 -27.75 17.85
C SER A 651 -18.80 -28.09 18.74
N LEU A 652 -17.57 -28.03 18.21
CA LEU A 652 -16.34 -28.23 18.99
C LEU A 652 -16.19 -27.22 20.12
N ALA A 653 -16.64 -25.97 19.95
CA ALA A 653 -16.60 -24.95 20.99
C ALA A 653 -17.45 -25.33 22.21
N ILE A 654 -18.69 -25.80 22.01
CA ILE A 654 -19.63 -26.05 23.12
C ILE A 654 -19.70 -27.51 23.57
N LEU A 655 -19.00 -28.42 22.89
CA LEU A 655 -19.01 -29.85 23.26
C LEU A 655 -18.59 -30.07 24.73
N GLY A 656 -19.43 -30.80 25.47
CA GLY A 656 -19.31 -31.01 26.92
C GLY A 656 -20.15 -30.04 27.76
N ASP A 657 -20.49 -28.86 27.23
CA ASP A 657 -21.38 -27.87 27.85
C ASP A 657 -22.79 -27.85 27.21
N ASP A 658 -22.94 -28.48 26.04
CA ASP A 658 -24.21 -28.68 25.33
C ASP A 658 -25.04 -29.82 25.98
N ASP A 659 -26.19 -29.46 26.54
CA ASP A 659 -27.16 -30.37 27.17
C ASP A 659 -28.23 -30.88 26.19
N THR A 660 -28.29 -30.36 24.97
CA THR A 660 -29.21 -30.80 23.90
C THR A 660 -28.66 -31.99 23.10
N GLY A 661 -27.33 -32.14 23.05
CA GLY A 661 -26.64 -33.13 22.24
C GLY A 661 -26.57 -32.78 20.74
N SER A 662 -26.91 -31.54 20.37
CA SER A 662 -26.84 -31.05 18.99
C SER A 662 -25.41 -31.02 18.45
N ALA A 663 -24.44 -30.58 19.25
CA ALA A 663 -23.03 -30.53 18.85
C ALA A 663 -22.48 -31.93 18.54
N SER A 664 -22.80 -32.93 19.37
CA SER A 664 -22.36 -34.31 19.15
C SER A 664 -23.00 -34.95 17.91
N GLN A 665 -24.23 -34.56 17.55
CA GLN A 665 -24.89 -35.05 16.35
C GLN A 665 -24.31 -34.41 15.08
N LEU A 666 -24.08 -33.09 15.10
CA LEU A 666 -23.49 -32.39 13.96
C LEU A 666 -22.08 -32.87 13.65
N LEU A 667 -21.22 -33.11 14.65
CA LEU A 667 -19.87 -33.61 14.41
C LEU A 667 -19.84 -34.99 13.72
N ALA A 668 -20.88 -35.80 13.88
CA ALA A 668 -21.05 -37.07 13.18
C ALA A 668 -21.57 -36.91 11.72
N LEU A 669 -22.00 -35.70 11.34
CA LEU A 669 -22.57 -35.37 10.03
C LEU A 669 -21.65 -34.48 9.20
N THR A 670 -21.05 -33.45 9.81
CA THR A 670 -20.24 -32.44 9.11
C THR A 670 -18.88 -32.98 8.70
N VAL A 671 -18.19 -33.71 9.58
CA VAL A 671 -16.84 -34.22 9.31
C VAL A 671 -16.83 -35.20 8.12
N PRO A 672 -17.71 -36.23 8.04
CA PRO A 672 -17.75 -37.10 6.86
C PRO A 672 -18.18 -36.37 5.58
N ASN A 673 -19.07 -35.39 5.68
CA ASN A 673 -19.56 -34.65 4.51
C ASN A 673 -18.49 -33.71 3.93
N ALA A 674 -17.74 -33.02 4.78
CA ALA A 674 -16.60 -32.20 4.37
C ALA A 674 -15.48 -33.04 3.77
N LEU A 675 -15.22 -34.24 4.32
CA LEU A 675 -14.23 -35.17 3.78
C LEU A 675 -14.60 -35.68 2.37
N GLU A 676 -15.88 -35.91 2.09
CA GLU A 676 -16.36 -36.34 0.77
C GLU A 676 -16.40 -35.19 -0.26
N ASN A 677 -16.65 -33.95 0.17
CA ASN A 677 -16.96 -32.83 -0.72
C ASN A 677 -15.94 -31.69 -0.65
N CYS A 678 -15.80 -31.03 0.51
CA CYS A 678 -14.89 -29.91 0.70
C CYS A 678 -13.41 -30.31 0.49
N ALA A 679 -12.97 -31.46 0.99
CA ALA A 679 -11.60 -31.94 0.81
C ALA A 679 -11.26 -32.25 -0.67
N ALA A 680 -12.27 -32.34 -1.54
CA ALA A 680 -12.16 -32.47 -3.00
C ALA A 680 -12.43 -31.14 -3.75
N GLY A 681 -12.35 -30.00 -3.05
CA GLY A 681 -12.49 -28.66 -3.65
C GLY A 681 -11.40 -28.31 -4.66
N PRO A 682 -10.10 -28.49 -4.35
CA PRO A 682 -9.04 -28.34 -5.34
C PRO A 682 -8.96 -29.53 -6.30
N THR A 683 -8.71 -29.25 -7.58
CA THR A 683 -8.42 -30.24 -8.63
C THR A 683 -7.05 -30.90 -8.44
N SER A 684 -6.77 -31.95 -9.24
CA SER A 684 -5.54 -32.74 -9.18
C SER A 684 -4.23 -31.96 -9.40
N ASP A 685 -4.30 -30.77 -10.00
CA ASP A 685 -3.17 -29.85 -10.23
C ASP A 685 -3.11 -28.70 -9.20
N GLY A 686 -4.08 -28.66 -8.27
CA GLY A 686 -4.24 -27.66 -7.23
C GLY A 686 -5.23 -26.53 -7.56
N THR A 687 -5.75 -26.43 -8.78
CA THR A 687 -6.68 -25.33 -9.14
C THR A 687 -7.99 -25.42 -8.34
N TRP A 688 -8.58 -24.28 -7.99
CA TRP A 688 -9.86 -24.27 -7.28
C TRP A 688 -11.03 -24.52 -8.23
N SER A 689 -11.94 -25.41 -7.88
CA SER A 689 -13.07 -25.83 -8.74
C SER A 689 -14.02 -24.70 -9.20
N GLU A 690 -14.08 -23.59 -8.46
CA GLU A 690 -14.98 -22.47 -8.73
C GLU A 690 -14.31 -21.35 -9.54
N THR A 691 -13.49 -20.52 -8.90
CA THR A 691 -12.62 -19.50 -9.53
C THR A 691 -11.37 -19.30 -8.68
N GLN A 692 -10.35 -18.62 -9.22
CA GLN A 692 -9.13 -18.29 -8.47
C GLN A 692 -9.40 -17.43 -7.23
N ASP A 693 -10.51 -16.69 -7.19
CA ASP A 693 -10.84 -15.75 -6.12
C ASP A 693 -11.82 -16.35 -5.08
N TYR A 694 -12.68 -17.28 -5.50
CA TYR A 694 -13.46 -18.12 -4.59
C TYR A 694 -12.59 -19.08 -3.75
N TRP A 695 -11.38 -19.39 -4.24
CA TRP A 695 -10.34 -20.10 -3.50
C TRP A 695 -10.16 -19.56 -2.07
N TYR A 696 -10.10 -18.24 -1.90
CA TYR A 696 -9.93 -17.60 -0.58
C TYR A 696 -11.00 -18.03 0.42
N PHE A 697 -12.25 -18.11 -0.02
CA PHE A 697 -13.39 -18.38 0.86
C PHE A 697 -13.48 -19.87 1.21
N GLY A 698 -13.40 -20.74 0.20
CA GLY A 698 -13.44 -22.19 0.41
C GLY A 698 -12.24 -22.72 1.21
N THR A 699 -11.02 -22.29 0.88
CA THR A 699 -9.82 -22.73 1.61
C THR A 699 -9.74 -22.16 3.03
N THR A 700 -10.26 -20.96 3.30
CA THR A 700 -10.38 -20.47 4.68
C THR A 700 -11.30 -21.37 5.50
N GLY A 701 -12.48 -21.72 4.98
CA GLY A 701 -13.42 -22.61 5.68
C GLY A 701 -12.83 -23.99 5.96
N TYR A 702 -12.12 -24.57 4.97
CA TYR A 702 -11.39 -25.83 5.12
C TYR A 702 -10.26 -25.73 6.17
N ALA A 703 -9.45 -24.67 6.14
CA ALA A 703 -8.33 -24.48 7.07
C ALA A 703 -8.81 -24.26 8.51
N GLU A 704 -9.84 -23.43 8.71
CA GLU A 704 -10.49 -23.23 10.01
C GLU A 704 -11.02 -24.57 10.55
N MET A 705 -11.75 -25.34 9.73
CA MET A 705 -12.30 -26.64 10.12
C MET A 705 -11.22 -27.67 10.47
N THR A 706 -10.25 -27.86 9.58
CA THR A 706 -9.23 -28.90 9.70
C THR A 706 -8.28 -28.60 10.85
N SER A 707 -7.85 -27.34 10.99
CA SER A 707 -7.03 -26.91 12.13
C SER A 707 -7.80 -27.08 13.45
N ALA A 708 -9.09 -26.72 13.50
CA ALA A 708 -9.91 -26.92 14.70
C ALA A 708 -10.09 -28.40 15.07
N LEU A 709 -10.24 -29.31 14.11
CA LEU A 709 -10.30 -30.75 14.35
C LEU A 709 -8.98 -31.26 14.95
N ILE A 710 -7.84 -30.96 14.31
CA ILE A 710 -6.51 -31.34 14.79
C ILE A 710 -6.29 -30.83 16.23
N THR A 711 -6.53 -29.54 16.47
CA THR A 711 -6.21 -28.93 17.78
C THR A 711 -7.18 -29.31 18.88
N ALA A 712 -8.43 -29.63 18.57
CA ALA A 712 -9.44 -30.00 19.56
C ALA A 712 -9.46 -31.50 19.86
N THR A 713 -9.23 -32.39 18.87
CA THR A 713 -9.40 -33.85 19.01
C THR A 713 -8.13 -34.68 18.75
N GLY A 714 -7.06 -34.05 18.26
CA GLY A 714 -5.80 -34.72 17.93
C GLY A 714 -5.80 -35.46 16.60
N SER A 715 -6.72 -35.15 15.68
CA SER A 715 -6.75 -35.73 14.33
C SER A 715 -7.44 -34.82 13.32
N ASP A 716 -6.95 -34.84 12.08
CA ASP A 716 -7.54 -34.22 10.89
C ASP A 716 -8.68 -35.05 10.26
N TYR A 717 -8.87 -36.30 10.70
CA TYR A 717 -9.81 -37.28 10.13
C TYR A 717 -9.61 -37.61 8.63
N GLY A 718 -8.40 -37.43 8.11
CA GLY A 718 -8.09 -37.62 6.69
C GLY A 718 -8.49 -36.45 5.80
N MET A 719 -8.83 -35.29 6.38
CA MET A 719 -9.10 -34.07 5.61
C MET A 719 -7.86 -33.62 4.83
N LEU A 720 -6.66 -33.73 5.43
CA LEU A 720 -5.40 -33.30 4.81
C LEU A 720 -5.05 -34.21 3.62
N ASN A 721 -4.86 -33.61 2.45
CA ASN A 721 -4.51 -34.32 1.22
C ASN A 721 -3.66 -33.48 0.27
N ASP A 722 -2.95 -34.14 -0.66
CA ASP A 722 -1.96 -33.55 -1.56
C ASP A 722 -2.51 -32.40 -2.44
N ALA A 723 -3.81 -32.37 -2.74
CA ALA A 723 -4.40 -31.29 -3.56
C ALA A 723 -4.37 -29.94 -2.82
N TYR A 724 -4.45 -29.93 -1.48
CA TYR A 724 -4.28 -28.74 -0.65
C TYR A 724 -2.81 -28.29 -0.52
N THR A 725 -1.84 -29.16 -0.78
CA THR A 725 -0.44 -28.75 -1.00
C THR A 725 -0.32 -27.99 -2.33
N LEU A 726 -0.87 -28.57 -3.41
CA LEU A 726 -0.78 -28.00 -4.75
C LEU A 726 -1.58 -26.70 -4.90
N THR A 727 -2.67 -26.54 -4.16
CA THR A 727 -3.53 -25.34 -4.25
C THR A 727 -2.84 -24.06 -3.80
N GLY A 728 -1.89 -24.15 -2.86
CA GLY A 728 -1.07 -23.00 -2.49
C GLY A 728 -0.18 -22.51 -3.64
N TYR A 729 0.37 -23.44 -4.43
CA TYR A 729 1.07 -23.09 -5.66
C TYR A 729 0.11 -22.53 -6.72
N SER A 730 -1.06 -23.14 -6.93
CA SER A 730 -2.06 -22.64 -7.88
C SER A 730 -2.40 -21.16 -7.60
N HIS A 731 -2.66 -20.81 -6.34
CA HIS A 731 -2.87 -19.44 -5.89
C HIS A 731 -1.67 -18.52 -6.18
N MET A 732 -0.44 -18.91 -5.82
CA MET A 732 0.77 -18.13 -6.09
C MET A 732 1.00 -17.83 -7.57
N TYR A 733 0.77 -18.83 -8.43
CA TYR A 733 0.90 -18.66 -9.88
C TYR A 733 -0.27 -17.86 -10.48
N GLY A 734 -1.45 -17.89 -9.86
CA GLY A 734 -2.63 -17.12 -10.27
C GLY A 734 -2.49 -15.63 -10.00
N GLN A 735 -1.80 -15.26 -8.92
CA GLN A 735 -1.42 -13.89 -8.67
C GLN A 735 -0.37 -13.43 -9.69
N GLY A 736 -0.75 -12.49 -10.55
CA GLY A 736 0.14 -11.81 -11.48
C GLY A 736 1.12 -10.86 -10.79
N LEU A 737 1.75 -9.98 -11.56
CA LEU A 737 2.62 -8.94 -11.00
C LEU A 737 1.81 -7.79 -10.42
N THR A 738 0.63 -7.50 -10.99
CA THR A 738 -0.30 -6.52 -10.44
C THR A 738 -1.40 -7.21 -9.64
N GLN A 739 -2.30 -7.95 -10.29
CA GLN A 739 -3.54 -8.46 -9.72
C GLN A 739 -3.66 -9.97 -9.95
N LEU A 740 -4.69 -10.59 -9.37
CA LEU A 740 -5.07 -11.97 -9.66
C LEU A 740 -5.41 -12.18 -11.15
N PHE A 741 -5.32 -13.41 -11.66
CA PHE A 741 -5.98 -13.83 -12.91
C PHE A 741 -7.43 -14.19 -12.57
N ALA A 742 -8.26 -13.15 -12.56
CA ALA A 742 -9.60 -13.04 -12.01
C ALA A 742 -10.68 -13.60 -12.97
N VAL A 743 -10.44 -14.79 -13.53
CA VAL A 743 -11.40 -15.48 -14.41
C VAL A 743 -12.67 -15.91 -13.67
N GLY A 744 -13.83 -15.59 -14.23
CA GLY A 744 -15.13 -15.82 -13.61
C GLY A 744 -15.51 -14.76 -12.57
N ASP A 745 -16.30 -15.17 -11.59
CA ASP A 745 -16.65 -14.34 -10.44
C ASP A 745 -15.47 -14.14 -9.46
N THR A 746 -15.17 -12.88 -9.13
CA THR A 746 -14.14 -12.47 -8.15
C THR A 746 -14.54 -12.68 -6.68
N GLY A 747 -15.74 -13.20 -6.45
CA GLY A 747 -16.13 -13.67 -5.14
C GLY A 747 -16.25 -12.54 -4.10
N PRO A 748 -16.21 -12.91 -2.81
CA PRO A 748 -16.76 -12.03 -1.78
C PRO A 748 -15.68 -11.25 -1.03
N ASN A 749 -16.09 -10.14 -0.39
CA ASN A 749 -15.22 -9.25 0.39
C ASN A 749 -14.38 -10.01 1.43
N LYS A 750 -13.06 -9.80 1.43
CA LYS A 750 -12.08 -10.56 2.23
C LYS A 750 -12.02 -10.14 3.71
N PHE A 751 -13.17 -9.91 4.37
CA PHE A 751 -13.24 -9.54 5.80
C PHE A 751 -12.65 -10.63 6.72
N SER A 752 -13.03 -11.88 6.47
CA SER A 752 -12.62 -13.04 7.28
C SER A 752 -12.26 -14.26 6.42
N SER A 753 -11.90 -14.02 5.17
CA SER A 753 -11.58 -15.03 4.15
C SER A 753 -10.28 -14.60 3.46
N THR A 754 -9.15 -15.01 4.02
CA THR A 754 -7.80 -14.53 3.68
C THR A 754 -6.94 -15.69 3.21
N ALA A 755 -5.83 -15.43 2.54
CA ALA A 755 -4.90 -16.48 2.11
C ALA A 755 -4.08 -17.08 3.28
N ASN A 756 -4.35 -16.70 4.54
CA ASN A 756 -3.62 -17.14 5.72
C ASN A 756 -3.70 -18.65 6.01
N GLY A 757 -4.66 -19.37 5.39
CA GLY A 757 -4.66 -20.85 5.38
C GLY A 757 -3.36 -21.45 4.82
N LEU A 758 -2.62 -20.72 3.98
CA LEU A 758 -1.30 -21.14 3.48
C LEU A 758 -0.28 -21.37 4.60
N PHE A 759 -0.35 -20.64 5.73
CA PHE A 759 0.53 -20.90 6.87
C PHE A 759 0.24 -22.24 7.55
N PHE A 760 -1.05 -22.59 7.65
CA PHE A 760 -1.48 -23.88 8.17
C PHE A 760 -1.04 -25.01 7.24
N PHE A 761 -1.33 -24.91 5.94
CA PHE A 761 -0.91 -25.89 4.94
C PHE A 761 0.63 -26.04 4.88
N ALA A 762 1.38 -24.94 4.97
CA ALA A 762 2.84 -24.97 5.00
C ALA A 762 3.39 -25.79 6.18
N SER A 763 2.76 -25.69 7.35
CA SER A 763 3.18 -26.43 8.55
C SER A 763 2.79 -27.91 8.46
N GLU A 764 1.54 -28.21 8.06
CA GLU A 764 1.05 -29.60 7.98
C GLU A 764 1.71 -30.41 6.85
N PHE A 765 2.02 -29.77 5.70
CA PHE A 765 2.66 -30.41 4.55
C PHE A 765 4.19 -30.20 4.49
N ASN A 766 4.77 -29.46 5.43
CA ASN A 766 6.21 -29.09 5.44
C ASN A 766 6.64 -28.37 4.13
N GLU A 767 5.83 -27.41 3.68
CA GLU A 767 6.03 -26.61 2.46
C GLU A 767 6.38 -25.14 2.81
N PRO A 768 7.67 -24.80 3.00
CA PRO A 768 8.08 -23.46 3.47
C PRO A 768 7.78 -22.34 2.46
N THR A 769 7.73 -22.67 1.16
CA THR A 769 7.54 -21.70 0.06
C THR A 769 6.22 -20.92 0.19
N ILE A 770 5.11 -21.62 0.43
CA ILE A 770 3.78 -20.99 0.47
C ILE A 770 3.59 -20.14 1.74
N ALA A 771 4.20 -20.52 2.86
CA ALA A 771 4.26 -19.68 4.06
C ALA A 771 5.07 -18.40 3.82
N LEU A 772 6.25 -18.50 3.21
CA LEU A 772 7.10 -17.34 2.92
C LEU A 772 6.45 -16.37 1.93
N TYR A 773 5.68 -16.88 0.97
CA TYR A 773 4.85 -16.06 0.09
C TYR A 773 3.75 -15.32 0.87
N GLN A 774 2.96 -16.05 1.67
CA GLN A 774 1.83 -15.45 2.39
C GLN A 774 2.28 -14.45 3.47
N ARG A 775 3.44 -14.71 4.11
CA ARG A 775 4.05 -13.84 5.12
C ARG A 775 4.20 -12.39 4.67
N ASP A 776 4.45 -12.18 3.38
CA ASP A 776 4.73 -10.86 2.83
C ASP A 776 3.47 -10.13 2.33
N GLN A 777 2.30 -10.80 2.29
CA GLN A 777 1.04 -10.26 1.74
C GLN A 777 0.32 -9.27 2.67
N ALA A 778 -0.50 -8.41 2.07
CA ALA A 778 -1.24 -7.36 2.80
C ALA A 778 -2.32 -7.90 3.75
N ASP A 779 -2.87 -9.09 3.47
CA ASP A 779 -3.88 -9.76 4.30
C ASP A 779 -3.28 -10.67 5.38
N ALA A 780 -1.94 -10.75 5.48
CA ALA A 780 -1.23 -11.56 6.46
C ALA A 780 -1.50 -11.17 7.93
N ALA A 781 -1.92 -9.94 8.20
CA ALA A 781 -2.13 -9.42 9.55
C ALA A 781 -3.51 -9.80 10.15
N ASP A 782 -3.70 -11.08 10.47
CA ASP A 782 -4.90 -11.64 11.09
C ASP A 782 -4.55 -12.50 12.33
N PRO A 783 -5.41 -12.61 13.36
CA PRO A 783 -5.18 -13.50 14.50
C PRO A 783 -4.87 -14.96 14.14
N TRP A 784 -5.33 -15.48 13.00
CA TRP A 784 -4.97 -16.81 12.51
C TRP A 784 -3.47 -16.95 12.19
N SER A 785 -2.88 -15.95 11.55
CA SER A 785 -1.45 -15.92 11.23
C SER A 785 -0.59 -16.01 12.49
N MET A 786 -1.05 -15.45 13.61
CA MET A 786 -0.35 -15.53 14.90
C MET A 786 -0.21 -16.96 15.45
N PHE A 787 -0.96 -17.94 14.93
CA PHE A 787 -0.97 -19.33 15.42
C PHE A 787 -0.71 -20.39 14.34
N TRP A 788 -0.90 -20.04 13.06
CA TRP A 788 -0.58 -20.88 11.92
C TRP A 788 0.81 -20.61 11.35
N TYR A 789 1.37 -19.41 11.51
CA TYR A 789 2.74 -19.13 11.06
C TYR A 789 3.76 -19.80 11.99
N ASP A 790 4.60 -20.68 11.42
CA ASP A 790 5.80 -21.17 12.09
C ASP A 790 6.96 -20.20 11.82
N ALA A 791 7.32 -19.41 12.83
CA ALA A 791 8.38 -18.41 12.74
C ALA A 791 9.80 -19.01 12.58
N SER A 792 9.97 -20.33 12.65
CA SER A 792 11.20 -21.02 12.24
C SER A 792 11.42 -21.03 10.72
N VAL A 793 10.40 -20.73 9.92
CA VAL A 793 10.54 -20.61 8.47
C VAL A 793 11.51 -19.49 8.10
N GLN A 794 12.32 -19.73 7.08
CA GLN A 794 13.33 -18.80 6.59
C GLN A 794 13.63 -19.04 5.10
N GLY A 795 14.28 -18.05 4.48
CA GLY A 795 14.56 -18.03 3.05
C GLY A 795 13.56 -17.19 2.27
N ALA A 796 13.68 -17.24 0.96
CA ALA A 796 12.90 -16.45 0.00
C ALA A 796 12.04 -17.37 -0.86
N PHE A 797 10.71 -17.16 -0.90
CA PHE A 797 9.79 -18.03 -1.64
C PHE A 797 10.11 -18.12 -3.15
N TRP A 798 10.79 -17.12 -3.71
CA TRP A 798 11.17 -17.08 -5.11
C TRP A 798 12.43 -17.90 -5.44
N ASP A 799 13.28 -18.25 -4.46
CA ASP A 799 14.55 -18.93 -4.72
C ASP A 799 14.33 -20.36 -5.23
N GLY A 800 14.69 -20.60 -6.49
CA GLY A 800 14.48 -21.87 -7.18
C GLY A 800 13.05 -22.07 -7.69
N LEU A 801 12.14 -21.10 -7.51
CA LEU A 801 10.75 -21.21 -7.98
C LEU A 801 10.68 -20.96 -9.50
N PRO A 802 10.11 -21.89 -10.31
CA PRO A 802 9.98 -21.71 -11.75
C PRO A 802 9.18 -20.46 -12.13
N LEU A 803 9.51 -19.83 -13.25
CA LEU A 803 8.76 -18.68 -13.76
C LEU A 803 7.44 -19.07 -14.44
N ASP A 804 7.28 -20.33 -14.84
CA ASP A 804 6.13 -20.79 -15.63
C ASP A 804 5.53 -22.05 -15.04
N ARG A 805 4.19 -22.14 -15.09
CA ARG A 805 3.46 -23.35 -14.71
C ARG A 805 2.20 -23.49 -15.55
N ASN A 806 2.03 -24.71 -16.07
CA ASN A 806 0.81 -25.17 -16.70
C ASN A 806 -0.01 -25.97 -15.69
N PHE A 807 -1.31 -25.76 -15.70
CA PHE A 807 -2.32 -26.48 -14.92
C PHE A 807 -3.21 -27.19 -15.94
N ASP A 808 -3.25 -28.52 -15.91
CA ASP A 808 -3.76 -29.37 -16.98
C ASP A 808 -4.98 -30.22 -16.60
N ASN A 809 -5.59 -30.00 -15.43
CA ASN A 809 -6.85 -30.65 -15.11
C ASN A 809 -7.93 -30.22 -16.12
N GLU A 810 -8.67 -31.19 -16.69
CA GLU A 810 -9.60 -30.95 -17.80
C GLU A 810 -10.70 -29.91 -17.51
N ILE A 811 -11.10 -29.77 -16.22
CA ILE A 811 -12.09 -28.77 -15.79
C ILE A 811 -11.47 -27.36 -15.88
N ASP A 812 -10.19 -27.25 -15.55
CA ASP A 812 -9.54 -26.02 -15.10
C ASP A 812 -8.49 -25.43 -16.03
N GLN A 813 -7.94 -26.23 -16.96
CA GLN A 813 -6.79 -25.94 -17.83
C GLN A 813 -6.43 -24.45 -18.00
N TRP A 814 -5.28 -24.04 -17.48
CA TRP A 814 -4.76 -22.68 -17.61
C TRP A 814 -3.23 -22.64 -17.47
N VAL A 815 -2.63 -21.51 -17.83
CA VAL A 815 -1.18 -21.29 -17.71
C VAL A 815 -0.90 -19.97 -17.01
N SER A 816 0.16 -19.96 -16.20
CA SER A 816 0.83 -18.76 -15.69
C SER A 816 2.25 -18.72 -16.23
N MET A 817 2.65 -17.58 -16.81
CA MET A 817 4.02 -17.35 -17.28
C MET A 817 4.48 -15.95 -16.85
N ARG A 818 5.66 -15.81 -16.25
CA ARG A 818 6.20 -14.49 -15.82
C ARG A 818 7.68 -14.28 -16.13
N SER A 819 8.18 -13.06 -15.95
CA SER A 819 9.62 -12.75 -16.05
C SER A 819 10.35 -12.73 -14.70
N THR A 820 9.63 -12.62 -13.59
CA THR A 820 10.17 -12.47 -12.23
C THR A 820 9.08 -12.72 -11.19
N TRP A 821 9.47 -13.06 -9.96
CA TRP A 821 8.59 -13.15 -8.79
C TRP A 821 8.60 -11.89 -7.91
N THR A 822 9.55 -10.96 -8.09
CA THR A 822 9.84 -9.88 -7.12
C THR A 822 9.82 -8.46 -7.67
N ASP A 823 9.81 -8.27 -8.99
CA ASP A 823 9.67 -6.94 -9.59
C ASP A 823 8.34 -6.78 -10.35
N ILE A 824 7.48 -5.92 -9.79
CA ILE A 824 6.18 -5.50 -10.35
C ILE A 824 6.29 -4.93 -11.78
N ASN A 825 7.46 -4.43 -12.17
CA ASN A 825 7.68 -3.88 -13.51
C ASN A 825 7.92 -4.94 -14.59
N GLY A 826 8.13 -6.21 -14.22
CA GLY A 826 8.31 -7.32 -15.15
C GLY A 826 7.07 -7.62 -16.00
N THR A 827 7.06 -8.78 -16.67
CA THR A 827 5.93 -9.25 -17.47
C THR A 827 5.25 -10.46 -16.84
N TYR A 828 3.91 -10.53 -16.96
CA TYR A 828 3.10 -11.69 -16.60
C TYR A 828 2.02 -11.93 -17.65
N ILE A 829 1.70 -13.20 -17.89
CA ILE A 829 0.59 -13.66 -18.71
C ILE A 829 -0.13 -14.78 -17.95
N GLY A 830 -1.45 -14.63 -17.80
CA GLY A 830 -2.38 -15.72 -17.51
C GLY A 830 -3.23 -16.01 -18.75
N MET A 831 -3.50 -17.29 -19.08
CA MET A 831 -4.45 -17.66 -20.13
C MET A 831 -5.23 -18.93 -19.76
N LYS A 832 -6.54 -18.92 -19.98
CA LYS A 832 -7.48 -20.02 -19.64
C LYS A 832 -7.94 -20.77 -20.89
N ALA A 833 -8.01 -22.10 -20.79
CA ALA A 833 -8.85 -22.93 -21.64
C ALA A 833 -9.43 -24.12 -20.84
N GLY A 834 -9.97 -23.85 -19.65
CA GLY A 834 -10.82 -24.79 -18.90
C GLY A 834 -12.28 -24.78 -19.41
N MET A 835 -13.11 -25.70 -18.90
CA MET A 835 -14.52 -25.83 -19.30
C MET A 835 -15.37 -24.59 -18.92
N ASN A 836 -16.53 -24.46 -19.58
CA ASN A 836 -17.52 -23.40 -19.41
C ASN A 836 -18.73 -23.81 -18.51
N GLN A 837 -18.60 -24.90 -17.76
CA GLN A 837 -19.63 -25.46 -16.85
C GLN A 837 -19.01 -26.17 -15.65
N GLY A 838 -19.83 -26.54 -14.67
CA GLY A 838 -19.42 -27.38 -13.53
C GLY A 838 -18.81 -26.61 -12.36
N ARG A 839 -18.91 -25.27 -12.38
CA ARG A 839 -18.25 -24.36 -11.42
C ARG A 839 -19.20 -23.73 -10.40
N GLN A 840 -20.23 -24.46 -10.01
CA GLN A 840 -21.23 -23.99 -9.02
C GLN A 840 -21.88 -22.65 -9.39
N THR A 841 -21.94 -22.33 -10.70
CA THR A 841 -22.46 -21.06 -11.25
C THR A 841 -21.58 -19.83 -10.97
N HIS A 842 -20.26 -20.01 -10.80
CA HIS A 842 -19.28 -18.92 -10.65
C HIS A 842 -18.39 -18.67 -11.88
N ASN A 843 -18.50 -19.46 -12.95
CA ASN A 843 -17.74 -19.24 -14.18
C ASN A 843 -18.37 -18.20 -15.11
N ASP A 844 -17.57 -17.82 -16.11
CA ASP A 844 -17.97 -17.05 -17.29
C ASP A 844 -17.84 -17.90 -18.57
N LEU A 845 -18.25 -17.35 -19.71
CA LEU A 845 -18.09 -17.98 -21.03
C LEU A 845 -16.78 -17.50 -21.69
N ASP A 846 -15.68 -17.88 -21.05
CA ASP A 846 -14.34 -17.27 -21.08
C ASP A 846 -13.24 -18.22 -21.60
N CYS A 847 -13.58 -19.27 -22.35
CA CYS A 847 -12.58 -20.16 -22.93
C CYS A 847 -11.68 -19.38 -23.92
N GLY A 848 -10.36 -19.40 -23.70
CA GLY A 848 -9.39 -18.58 -24.43
C GLY A 848 -9.13 -17.20 -23.85
N ASP A 849 -9.72 -16.83 -22.71
CA ASP A 849 -9.48 -15.56 -22.02
C ASP A 849 -8.04 -15.43 -21.51
N PHE A 850 -7.55 -14.18 -21.39
CA PHE A 850 -6.17 -13.90 -20.98
C PHE A 850 -6.00 -12.54 -20.30
N VAL A 851 -4.91 -12.44 -19.54
CA VAL A 851 -4.38 -11.20 -18.95
C VAL A 851 -2.93 -10.96 -19.30
N LEU A 852 -2.52 -9.71 -19.14
CA LEU A 852 -1.16 -9.28 -19.41
C LEU A 852 -0.76 -8.14 -18.47
N ASP A 853 0.25 -8.37 -17.63
CA ASP A 853 0.94 -7.31 -16.87
C ASP A 853 2.26 -6.94 -17.55
N ALA A 854 2.60 -5.65 -17.57
CA ALA A 854 3.93 -5.14 -17.96
C ALA A 854 4.18 -3.75 -17.38
N MET A 855 5.43 -3.43 -17.01
CA MET A 855 5.82 -2.09 -16.53
C MET A 855 5.01 -1.59 -15.32
N GLY A 856 4.51 -2.51 -14.49
CA GLY A 856 3.69 -2.19 -13.31
C GLY A 856 2.21 -1.95 -13.59
N HIS A 857 1.69 -2.29 -14.79
CA HIS A 857 0.28 -2.10 -15.15
C HIS A 857 -0.35 -3.39 -15.71
N ARG A 858 -1.64 -3.62 -15.38
CA ARG A 858 -2.53 -4.59 -16.05
C ARG A 858 -3.02 -4.00 -17.37
N TRP A 859 -2.49 -4.47 -18.50
CA TRP A 859 -2.83 -3.95 -19.83
C TRP A 859 -4.04 -4.63 -20.44
N ALA A 860 -4.11 -5.96 -20.38
CA ALA A 860 -5.29 -6.77 -20.69
C ALA A 860 -5.83 -7.31 -19.37
N GLY A 861 -7.07 -6.99 -19.01
CA GLY A 861 -7.68 -7.35 -17.73
C GLY A 861 -9.14 -7.76 -17.85
N GLU A 862 -9.69 -8.31 -16.79
CA GLU A 862 -11.01 -8.91 -16.69
C GLU A 862 -11.98 -7.99 -15.95
N LEU A 863 -13.28 -8.20 -16.11
CA LEU A 863 -14.29 -7.38 -15.43
C LEU A 863 -14.64 -7.91 -14.03
N GLY A 864 -14.35 -9.18 -13.74
CA GLY A 864 -14.70 -9.88 -12.49
C GLY A 864 -16.19 -10.22 -12.40
N ASP A 865 -16.74 -10.24 -11.19
CA ASP A 865 -18.18 -10.41 -10.98
C ASP A 865 -19.02 -9.23 -11.53
N GLY A 866 -20.31 -9.49 -11.73
CA GLY A 866 -21.34 -8.47 -11.85
C GLY A 866 -22.18 -8.40 -10.58
N ASN A 867 -23.25 -7.60 -10.60
CA ASN A 867 -24.16 -7.49 -9.46
C ASN A 867 -24.80 -8.85 -9.10
N TYR A 868 -24.34 -9.50 -8.02
CA TYR A 868 -24.88 -10.75 -7.49
C TYR A 868 -26.37 -10.70 -7.12
N ASN A 869 -26.88 -9.51 -6.77
CA ASN A 869 -28.30 -9.32 -6.47
C ASN A 869 -29.17 -9.09 -7.72
N ALA A 870 -28.58 -9.14 -8.92
CA ALA A 870 -29.33 -9.09 -10.17
C ALA A 870 -30.15 -10.37 -10.36
N LEU A 871 -31.35 -10.24 -10.89
CA LEU A 871 -32.28 -11.35 -11.04
C LEU A 871 -31.68 -12.45 -11.93
N ASP A 872 -31.81 -13.70 -11.49
CA ASP A 872 -31.31 -14.91 -12.17
C ASP A 872 -29.77 -14.99 -12.39
N TYR A 873 -28.96 -14.17 -11.71
CA TYR A 873 -27.48 -14.20 -11.80
C TYR A 873 -26.86 -15.58 -11.47
N PHE A 874 -27.42 -16.26 -10.46
CA PHE A 874 -27.03 -17.62 -10.04
C PHE A 874 -28.05 -18.70 -10.48
N SER A 875 -28.83 -18.46 -11.53
CA SER A 875 -29.96 -19.34 -11.88
C SER A 875 -29.57 -20.77 -12.30
N ASN A 876 -28.49 -20.93 -13.07
CA ASN A 876 -27.83 -22.19 -13.49
C ASN A 876 -26.76 -21.87 -14.54
N ASP A 877 -26.03 -22.89 -15.01
CA ASP A 877 -25.00 -22.81 -16.05
C ASP A 877 -25.45 -23.32 -17.44
N THR A 878 -26.74 -23.58 -17.69
CA THR A 878 -27.22 -24.08 -18.99
C THR A 878 -27.08 -23.06 -20.12
N GLN A 879 -27.07 -23.51 -21.39
CA GLN A 879 -26.83 -22.63 -22.55
C GLN A 879 -27.81 -21.44 -22.66
N SER A 880 -29.04 -21.61 -22.15
CA SER A 880 -30.09 -20.59 -22.14
C SER A 880 -30.26 -19.90 -20.79
N SER A 881 -29.30 -20.04 -19.87
CA SER A 881 -29.32 -19.36 -18.58
C SER A 881 -29.32 -17.84 -18.75
N ALA A 882 -30.13 -17.15 -17.95
CA ALA A 882 -30.17 -15.69 -17.94
C ALA A 882 -28.87 -15.07 -17.42
N ARG A 883 -28.05 -15.84 -16.67
CA ARG A 883 -26.68 -15.45 -16.29
C ARG A 883 -25.87 -15.00 -17.51
N TRP A 884 -25.98 -15.72 -18.63
CA TRP A 884 -25.24 -15.44 -19.86
C TRP A 884 -25.77 -14.26 -20.66
N TYR A 885 -26.76 -13.52 -20.14
CA TYR A 885 -27.20 -12.25 -20.70
C TYR A 885 -26.49 -11.06 -20.05
N TYR A 886 -25.85 -11.22 -18.88
CA TYR A 886 -25.05 -10.15 -18.26
C TYR A 886 -23.70 -9.99 -18.97
N TYR A 887 -23.35 -8.77 -19.35
CA TYR A 887 -22.16 -8.46 -20.17
C TYR A 887 -20.87 -9.05 -19.59
N ARG A 888 -20.66 -8.93 -18.28
CA ARG A 888 -19.46 -9.47 -17.60
C ARG A 888 -19.37 -10.99 -17.59
N LYS A 889 -20.48 -11.70 -17.79
CA LYS A 889 -20.58 -13.18 -17.67
C LYS A 889 -20.60 -13.87 -19.04
N MET A 890 -21.02 -13.14 -20.06
CA MET A 890 -21.13 -13.59 -21.46
C MET A 890 -19.78 -13.48 -22.19
N THR A 891 -19.62 -14.16 -23.33
CA THR A 891 -18.36 -14.20 -24.09
C THR A 891 -17.93 -12.82 -24.59
N GLU A 892 -18.88 -11.93 -24.87
CA GLU A 892 -18.57 -10.57 -25.31
C GLU A 892 -17.77 -9.75 -24.26
N GLY A 893 -17.99 -10.00 -22.97
CA GLY A 893 -17.28 -9.32 -21.87
C GLY A 893 -15.88 -9.84 -21.56
N GLN A 894 -15.38 -10.83 -22.31
CA GLN A 894 -14.09 -11.48 -22.05
C GLN A 894 -13.03 -11.06 -23.09
N ASN A 895 -11.75 -11.34 -22.81
CA ASN A 895 -10.61 -11.11 -23.71
C ASN A 895 -10.42 -12.29 -24.68
N THR A 896 -11.52 -12.79 -25.24
CA THR A 896 -11.54 -13.99 -26.09
C THR A 896 -11.99 -13.71 -27.53
N ILE A 897 -12.20 -14.77 -28.30
CA ILE A 897 -12.78 -14.72 -29.65
C ILE A 897 -14.31 -14.81 -29.56
N LEU A 898 -15.00 -13.92 -30.25
CA LEU A 898 -16.44 -13.92 -30.39
C LEU A 898 -16.83 -14.25 -31.83
N ILE A 899 -17.26 -15.49 -32.08
CA ILE A 899 -17.70 -15.95 -33.42
C ILE A 899 -19.19 -15.69 -33.58
N ASN A 900 -19.60 -15.16 -34.74
CA ASN A 900 -21.00 -14.89 -35.09
C ASN A 900 -21.79 -14.08 -34.03
N LYS A 901 -21.09 -13.21 -33.28
CA LYS A 901 -21.65 -12.47 -32.13
C LYS A 901 -22.43 -13.35 -31.14
N SER A 902 -22.01 -14.61 -31.01
CA SER A 902 -22.70 -15.62 -30.22
C SER A 902 -21.85 -16.02 -29.02
N ASN A 903 -22.51 -16.22 -27.88
CA ASN A 903 -21.88 -16.80 -26.70
C ASN A 903 -21.27 -18.18 -27.01
N GLN A 904 -20.19 -18.51 -26.33
CA GLN A 904 -19.59 -19.83 -26.41
C GLN A 904 -20.57 -20.93 -25.97
N ASN A 905 -20.29 -22.13 -26.47
CA ASN A 905 -20.91 -23.36 -26.03
C ASN A 905 -20.59 -23.60 -24.54
N VAL A 906 -21.61 -23.78 -23.71
CA VAL A 906 -21.44 -24.11 -22.29
C VAL A 906 -20.82 -25.51 -22.10
N LEU A 907 -21.08 -26.42 -23.04
CA LEU A 907 -20.52 -27.78 -23.06
C LEU A 907 -19.09 -27.83 -23.65
N ALA A 908 -18.36 -26.71 -23.62
CA ALA A 908 -16.99 -26.63 -24.12
C ALA A 908 -16.08 -27.63 -23.39
N LYS A 909 -15.30 -28.39 -24.16
CA LYS A 909 -14.24 -29.28 -23.69
C LYS A 909 -12.95 -28.95 -24.46
N PRO A 910 -12.35 -27.78 -24.20
CA PRO A 910 -11.06 -27.40 -24.77
C PRO A 910 -9.96 -28.39 -24.36
N THR A 911 -8.81 -28.38 -25.04
CA THR A 911 -7.69 -29.27 -24.73
C THR A 911 -6.36 -28.58 -24.99
N ILE A 912 -5.44 -28.63 -24.02
CA ILE A 912 -4.06 -28.15 -24.21
C ILE A 912 -3.38 -29.00 -25.28
N LEU A 913 -2.84 -28.36 -26.31
CA LEU A 913 -2.14 -29.03 -27.42
C LEU A 913 -0.62 -28.95 -27.28
N GLY A 914 -0.10 -27.95 -26.59
CA GLY A 914 1.33 -27.87 -26.28
C GLY A 914 1.67 -26.79 -25.27
N TYR A 915 2.65 -27.11 -24.43
CA TYR A 915 3.27 -26.23 -23.45
C TYR A 915 4.76 -26.58 -23.37
N ASP A 916 5.63 -25.58 -23.37
CA ASP A 916 7.05 -25.75 -23.09
C ASP A 916 7.65 -24.45 -22.57
N THR A 917 8.68 -24.56 -21.74
CA THR A 917 9.42 -23.43 -21.14
C THR A 917 10.91 -23.73 -21.11
N THR A 918 11.73 -22.68 -21.14
CA THR A 918 13.16 -22.77 -20.81
C THR A 918 13.43 -23.25 -19.38
N ASN A 919 12.39 -23.44 -18.54
CA ASN A 919 12.47 -23.89 -17.15
C ASN A 919 13.34 -22.96 -16.28
N ASP A 920 13.30 -21.67 -16.58
CA ASP A 920 13.97 -20.66 -15.79
C ASP A 920 13.37 -20.59 -14.39
N THR A 921 14.24 -20.49 -13.39
CA THR A 921 13.88 -20.18 -12.02
C THR A 921 14.47 -18.82 -11.65
N GLN A 922 13.84 -18.12 -10.72
CA GLN A 922 14.49 -16.98 -10.08
C GLN A 922 15.45 -17.51 -9.00
N GLY A 923 16.69 -17.03 -8.99
CA GLY A 923 17.61 -17.28 -7.86
C GLY A 923 17.30 -16.35 -6.69
N SER A 924 17.95 -16.54 -5.54
CA SER A 924 17.57 -15.83 -4.31
C SER A 924 17.67 -14.30 -4.33
N SER A 925 18.34 -13.70 -5.31
CA SER A 925 18.33 -12.24 -5.55
C SER A 925 16.93 -11.73 -5.90
N THR A 926 16.54 -10.58 -5.34
CA THR A 926 15.33 -9.85 -5.74
C THR A 926 15.52 -9.04 -7.03
N VAL A 927 16.77 -8.74 -7.38
CA VAL A 927 17.17 -8.25 -8.70
C VAL A 927 17.39 -9.47 -9.59
N TYR A 928 16.48 -9.71 -10.52
CA TYR A 928 16.54 -10.84 -11.45
C TYR A 928 16.64 -10.33 -12.89
N GLU A 929 17.78 -10.62 -13.53
CA GLU A 929 17.99 -10.37 -14.96
C GLU A 929 17.52 -11.60 -15.75
N VAL A 930 16.55 -11.42 -16.64
CA VAL A 930 16.01 -12.51 -17.46
C VAL A 930 17.10 -13.08 -18.36
N ALA A 931 17.27 -14.41 -18.35
CA ALA A 931 18.31 -15.07 -19.12
C ALA A 931 18.15 -14.86 -20.64
N SER A 932 19.26 -14.74 -21.36
CA SER A 932 19.25 -14.64 -22.81
C SER A 932 18.69 -15.93 -23.44
N GLY A 933 17.66 -15.80 -24.27
CA GLY A 933 16.90 -16.92 -24.83
C GLY A 933 15.74 -17.42 -23.97
N SER A 934 15.51 -16.84 -22.78
CA SER A 934 14.41 -17.19 -21.88
C SER A 934 13.04 -16.97 -22.55
N THR A 935 12.20 -18.00 -22.52
CA THR A 935 10.89 -18.02 -23.18
C THR A 935 10.02 -19.15 -22.66
N ALA A 936 8.71 -18.93 -22.70
CA ALA A 936 7.71 -19.99 -22.57
C ALA A 936 6.63 -19.80 -23.65
N TYR A 937 5.94 -20.89 -23.97
CA TYR A 937 4.74 -20.85 -24.80
C TYR A 937 3.72 -21.88 -24.34
N TRP A 938 2.46 -21.60 -24.66
CA TRP A 938 1.33 -22.47 -24.38
C TRP A 938 0.27 -22.29 -25.46
N TYR A 939 -0.41 -23.36 -25.88
CA TYR A 939 -1.55 -23.26 -26.78
C TYR A 939 -2.54 -24.41 -26.62
N ALA A 940 -3.81 -24.11 -26.88
CA ALA A 940 -4.94 -25.02 -26.74
C ALA A 940 -5.83 -25.04 -27.98
N ASP A 941 -6.50 -26.18 -28.17
CA ASP A 941 -7.67 -26.29 -29.04
C ASP A 941 -8.89 -25.81 -28.26
N ILE A 942 -9.51 -24.73 -28.75
CA ILE A 942 -10.72 -24.13 -28.19
C ILE A 942 -11.93 -24.32 -29.12
N THR A 943 -11.82 -25.18 -30.14
CA THR A 943 -12.88 -25.40 -31.15
C THR A 943 -14.21 -25.79 -30.53
N SER A 944 -14.19 -26.58 -29.45
CA SER A 944 -15.39 -27.06 -28.75
C SER A 944 -16.16 -25.96 -28.00
N ALA A 945 -15.58 -24.77 -27.84
CA ALA A 945 -16.27 -23.58 -27.33
C ALA A 945 -17.17 -22.90 -28.38
N TYR A 946 -17.10 -23.32 -29.65
CA TYR A 946 -17.90 -22.76 -30.75
C TYR A 946 -18.82 -23.82 -31.38
N PHE A 947 -19.75 -23.36 -32.20
CA PHE A 947 -20.78 -24.22 -32.80
C PHE A 947 -20.37 -24.72 -34.19
N SER A 948 -21.32 -25.35 -34.91
CA SER A 948 -21.09 -26.01 -36.20
C SER A 948 -20.62 -25.09 -37.35
N ASP A 949 -20.60 -23.77 -37.15
CA ASP A 949 -20.03 -22.83 -38.11
C ASP A 949 -18.50 -22.80 -38.07
N THR A 950 -17.88 -23.31 -37.00
CA THR A 950 -16.45 -23.27 -36.73
C THR A 950 -15.86 -24.68 -36.76
N SER A 951 -14.95 -24.95 -37.71
CA SER A 951 -14.35 -26.28 -37.87
C SER A 951 -13.00 -26.44 -37.16
N SER A 952 -12.36 -25.32 -36.81
CA SER A 952 -11.16 -25.28 -35.97
C SER A 952 -11.02 -23.89 -35.37
N ALA A 953 -10.70 -23.80 -34.08
CA ALA A 953 -10.26 -22.58 -33.41
C ALA A 953 -9.19 -22.97 -32.39
N LYS A 954 -7.97 -22.48 -32.57
CA LYS A 954 -6.85 -22.69 -31.66
C LYS A 954 -6.28 -21.36 -31.24
N ARG A 955 -5.93 -21.24 -29.97
CA ARG A 955 -5.35 -20.03 -29.39
C ARG A 955 -4.05 -20.40 -28.67
N GLY A 956 -3.02 -19.59 -28.86
CA GLY A 956 -1.75 -19.73 -28.17
C GLY A 956 -1.19 -18.40 -27.72
N VAL A 957 -0.35 -18.47 -26.69
CA VAL A 957 0.38 -17.32 -26.16
C VAL A 957 1.84 -17.67 -25.90
N ARG A 958 2.73 -16.72 -26.16
CA ARG A 958 4.18 -16.93 -26.14
C ARG A 958 4.93 -15.67 -25.70
N PHE A 959 5.99 -15.86 -24.92
CA PHE A 959 7.00 -14.83 -24.69
C PHE A 959 8.00 -14.73 -25.86
N ILE A 960 8.40 -13.50 -26.18
CA ILE A 960 9.34 -13.14 -27.25
C ILE A 960 10.41 -12.20 -26.65
N ASN A 961 11.60 -12.18 -27.25
CA ASN A 961 12.67 -11.24 -26.91
C ASN A 961 13.04 -11.24 -25.41
N ASN A 962 13.42 -12.41 -24.87
CA ASN A 962 13.73 -12.61 -23.44
C ASN A 962 12.59 -12.14 -22.52
N ARG A 963 11.35 -12.57 -22.84
CA ARG A 963 10.11 -12.20 -22.12
C ARG A 963 9.72 -10.72 -22.11
N THR A 964 10.40 -9.87 -22.87
CA THR A 964 10.11 -8.41 -22.95
C THR A 964 8.96 -8.06 -23.90
N GLN A 965 8.50 -9.03 -24.70
CA GLN A 965 7.35 -8.93 -25.61
C GLN A 965 6.48 -10.19 -25.53
N MET A 966 5.20 -10.05 -25.86
CA MET A 966 4.20 -11.10 -25.74
C MET A 966 3.44 -11.26 -27.06
N LEU A 967 3.29 -12.49 -27.54
CA LEU A 967 2.59 -12.83 -28.78
C LEU A 967 1.35 -13.65 -28.44
N VAL A 968 0.17 -13.19 -28.88
CA VAL A 968 -1.06 -13.99 -28.93
C VAL A 968 -1.30 -14.38 -30.39
N GLN A 969 -1.56 -15.66 -30.65
CA GLN A 969 -1.82 -16.21 -31.99
C GLN A 969 -3.09 -17.03 -32.00
N ASP A 970 -3.95 -16.77 -32.99
CA ASP A 970 -5.24 -17.41 -33.19
C ASP A 970 -5.30 -18.04 -34.59
N GLU A 971 -5.46 -19.37 -34.64
CA GLU A 971 -5.66 -20.14 -35.87
C GLU A 971 -7.10 -20.61 -35.96
N ILE A 972 -7.89 -19.91 -36.78
CA ILE A 972 -9.34 -20.08 -36.83
C ILE A 972 -9.76 -20.41 -38.25
N THR A 973 -10.61 -21.44 -38.40
CA THR A 973 -11.36 -21.73 -39.62
C THR A 973 -12.84 -21.78 -39.29
N THR A 974 -13.58 -20.79 -39.78
CA THR A 974 -15.02 -20.62 -39.53
C THR A 974 -15.75 -20.13 -40.79
N THR A 975 -17.04 -20.42 -40.85
CA THR A 975 -17.97 -19.99 -41.89
C THR A 975 -18.78 -18.75 -41.51
N SER A 976 -18.61 -18.27 -40.28
CA SER A 976 -19.16 -17.01 -39.76
C SER A 976 -18.05 -15.97 -39.58
N PRO A 977 -18.35 -14.65 -39.61
CA PRO A 977 -17.39 -13.64 -39.17
C PRO A 977 -17.07 -13.82 -37.68
N PHE A 978 -15.88 -13.38 -37.26
CA PHE A 978 -15.47 -13.41 -35.86
C PHE A 978 -14.77 -12.11 -35.44
N GLN A 979 -14.74 -11.89 -34.14
CA GLN A 979 -14.16 -10.70 -33.53
C GLN A 979 -13.15 -11.12 -32.46
N TRP A 980 -11.94 -10.57 -32.51
CA TRP A 980 -10.96 -10.64 -31.43
C TRP A 980 -11.19 -9.47 -30.47
N ARG A 981 -11.27 -9.72 -29.17
CA ARG A 981 -11.54 -8.70 -28.14
C ARG A 981 -10.48 -8.69 -27.03
N MET A 982 -10.23 -7.51 -26.47
CA MET A 982 -9.41 -7.30 -25.27
C MET A 982 -9.88 -6.04 -24.53
N HIS A 983 -10.12 -6.14 -23.23
CA HIS A 983 -10.49 -5.04 -22.34
C HIS A 983 -9.25 -4.39 -21.72
N THR A 984 -9.25 -3.06 -21.63
CA THR A 984 -8.14 -2.29 -21.06
C THR A 984 -8.60 -0.98 -20.42
N ASN A 985 -7.94 -0.57 -19.33
CA ASN A 985 -8.07 0.77 -18.75
C ASN A 985 -7.16 1.81 -19.44
N ALA A 986 -6.41 1.40 -20.46
CA ALA A 986 -5.54 2.30 -21.22
C ALA A 986 -6.34 3.30 -22.06
N THR A 987 -5.77 4.50 -22.25
CA THR A 987 -6.18 5.35 -23.38
C THR A 987 -5.62 4.73 -24.66
N VAL A 988 -6.49 4.46 -25.64
CA VAL A 988 -6.12 3.77 -26.89
C VAL A 988 -6.05 4.76 -28.06
N SER A 989 -4.97 4.70 -28.84
CA SER A 989 -4.80 5.43 -30.09
C SER A 989 -4.42 4.46 -31.22
N VAL A 990 -5.30 4.31 -32.21
CA VAL A 990 -5.07 3.45 -33.38
C VAL A 990 -4.31 4.20 -34.48
N SER A 991 -3.40 3.51 -35.17
CA SER A 991 -2.63 4.05 -36.30
C SER A 991 -3.52 4.33 -37.53
N SER A 992 -3.09 5.22 -38.42
CA SER A 992 -3.88 5.63 -39.60
C SER A 992 -4.15 4.51 -40.62
N ASP A 993 -3.37 3.43 -40.58
CA ASP A 993 -3.53 2.20 -41.36
C ASP A 993 -4.25 1.08 -40.58
N GLY A 994 -4.58 1.29 -39.31
CA GLY A 994 -5.25 0.32 -38.44
C GLY A 994 -4.40 -0.85 -37.96
N THR A 995 -3.13 -0.98 -38.38
CA THR A 995 -2.30 -2.16 -38.07
C THR A 995 -1.69 -2.13 -36.66
N LYS A 996 -1.74 -0.98 -35.97
CA LYS A 996 -1.19 -0.80 -34.62
C LYS A 996 -2.15 -0.03 -33.72
N ALA A 997 -2.14 -0.37 -32.43
CA ALA A 997 -2.75 0.39 -31.36
C ALA A 997 -1.67 0.75 -30.33
N THR A 998 -1.55 2.04 -30.01
CA THR A 998 -0.79 2.51 -28.84
C THR A 998 -1.74 2.62 -27.67
N LEU A 999 -1.43 1.91 -26.59
CA LEU A 999 -2.13 1.93 -25.32
C LEU A 999 -1.28 2.76 -24.35
N THR A 1000 -1.90 3.65 -23.58
CA THR A 1000 -1.22 4.48 -22.58
C THR A 1000 -1.88 4.38 -21.20
N ILE A 1001 -1.09 4.05 -20.16
CA ILE A 1001 -1.49 4.06 -18.74
C ILE A 1001 -0.39 4.83 -17.98
N ASP A 1002 -0.77 5.84 -17.19
CA ASP A 1002 0.14 6.67 -16.37
C ASP A 1002 1.42 7.17 -17.09
N GLY A 1003 1.34 7.41 -18.41
CA GLY A 1003 2.45 7.88 -19.24
C GLY A 1003 3.44 6.79 -19.68
N ASP A 1004 3.22 5.54 -19.29
CA ASP A 1004 3.82 4.37 -19.91
C ASP A 1004 3.04 3.97 -21.17
N GLU A 1005 3.72 3.39 -22.16
CA GLU A 1005 3.14 3.03 -23.45
C GLU A 1005 3.36 1.55 -23.80
N MET A 1006 2.34 0.92 -24.37
CA MET A 1006 2.42 -0.38 -25.00
C MET A 1006 1.97 -0.27 -26.46
N ILE A 1007 2.78 -0.76 -27.39
CA ILE A 1007 2.41 -0.84 -28.80
C ILE A 1007 1.94 -2.27 -29.10
N VAL A 1008 0.69 -2.41 -29.47
CA VAL A 1008 0.08 -3.67 -29.93
C VAL A 1008 0.02 -3.64 -31.45
N SER A 1009 0.54 -4.67 -32.13
CA SER A 1009 0.68 -4.72 -33.59
C SER A 1009 0.08 -6.01 -34.16
N ILE A 1010 -0.65 -5.89 -35.27
CA ILE A 1010 -1.07 -7.04 -36.09
C ILE A 1010 0.12 -7.43 -36.98
N LEU A 1011 0.63 -8.65 -36.83
CA LEU A 1011 1.69 -9.22 -37.68
C LEU A 1011 1.12 -10.02 -38.86
N SER A 1012 0.01 -10.70 -38.62
CA SER A 1012 -0.73 -11.50 -39.61
C SER A 1012 -2.23 -11.38 -39.32
N PRO A 1013 -3.11 -11.33 -40.34
CA PRO A 1013 -2.78 -11.20 -41.76
C PRO A 1013 -2.20 -9.82 -42.08
N SER A 1014 -1.37 -9.72 -43.12
CA SER A 1014 -0.70 -8.47 -43.53
C SER A 1014 -1.63 -7.42 -44.17
N SER A 1015 -2.89 -7.78 -44.40
CA SER A 1015 -3.96 -6.88 -44.83
C SER A 1015 -5.33 -7.49 -44.48
N GLY A 1016 -6.38 -6.66 -44.39
CA GLY A 1016 -7.73 -7.10 -44.08
C GLY A 1016 -8.08 -7.16 -42.59
N ALA A 1017 -7.08 -7.08 -41.70
CA ALA A 1017 -7.26 -6.95 -40.26
C ALA A 1017 -6.86 -5.53 -39.80
N THR A 1018 -7.69 -4.89 -38.98
CA THR A 1018 -7.43 -3.55 -38.42
C THR A 1018 -8.00 -3.43 -37.02
N PHE A 1019 -7.27 -2.74 -36.13
CA PHE A 1019 -7.78 -2.37 -34.81
C PHE A 1019 -8.91 -1.35 -34.90
N THR A 1020 -9.92 -1.55 -34.07
CA THR A 1020 -10.98 -0.59 -33.73
C THR A 1020 -11.20 -0.61 -32.22
N THR A 1021 -12.05 0.29 -31.71
CA THR A 1021 -12.34 0.37 -30.28
C THR A 1021 -13.84 0.53 -30.02
N SER A 1022 -14.34 -0.11 -28.97
CA SER A 1022 -15.68 0.17 -28.42
C SER A 1022 -15.62 0.49 -26.92
N ALA A 1023 -16.73 0.96 -26.37
CA ALA A 1023 -16.96 0.89 -24.93
C ALA A 1023 -17.19 -0.57 -24.51
N ALA A 1024 -16.91 -0.89 -23.24
CA ALA A 1024 -17.20 -2.21 -22.66
C ALA A 1024 -18.69 -2.34 -22.29
N VAL A 1025 -19.52 -2.48 -23.31
CA VAL A 1025 -20.98 -2.65 -23.26
C VAL A 1025 -21.43 -3.68 -24.30
N ARG A 1026 -22.58 -4.32 -24.06
CA ARG A 1026 -23.22 -5.29 -24.96
C ARG A 1026 -23.55 -4.69 -26.34
N PHE A 1027 -23.79 -5.54 -27.33
CA PHE A 1027 -24.45 -5.11 -28.56
C PHE A 1027 -25.95 -4.85 -28.37
N ASP A 1028 -26.50 -3.88 -29.10
CA ASP A 1028 -27.95 -3.59 -29.18
C ASP A 1028 -28.79 -4.80 -29.65
N THR A 1029 -28.16 -5.84 -30.20
CA THR A 1029 -28.79 -7.05 -30.72
C THR A 1029 -28.88 -8.21 -29.71
N ASP A 1030 -28.23 -8.10 -28.56
CA ASP A 1030 -28.12 -9.21 -27.62
C ASP A 1030 -29.40 -9.40 -26.79
N PRO A 1031 -29.65 -10.60 -26.23
CA PRO A 1031 -30.76 -10.82 -25.31
C PRO A 1031 -30.68 -9.83 -24.14
N ILE A 1032 -31.77 -9.11 -23.86
CA ILE A 1032 -31.81 -8.14 -22.77
C ILE A 1032 -31.77 -8.91 -21.43
N PRO A 1033 -30.83 -8.59 -20.52
CA PRO A 1033 -30.75 -9.25 -19.21
C PRO A 1033 -31.96 -8.90 -18.33
N PRO A 1034 -32.28 -9.74 -17.31
CA PRO A 1034 -33.39 -9.48 -16.39
C PRO A 1034 -33.30 -8.13 -15.67
N GLU A 1035 -32.09 -7.70 -15.33
CA GLU A 1035 -31.74 -6.39 -14.78
C GLU A 1035 -30.64 -5.73 -15.61
N ALA A 1036 -30.51 -4.41 -15.55
CA ALA A 1036 -29.53 -3.68 -16.35
C ALA A 1036 -28.07 -4.07 -16.01
N ASP A 1037 -27.21 -4.13 -17.04
CA ASP A 1037 -25.78 -4.40 -16.85
C ASP A 1037 -25.11 -3.38 -15.92
N GLN A 1038 -24.20 -3.87 -15.07
CA GLN A 1038 -23.31 -3.02 -14.29
C GLN A 1038 -22.38 -2.24 -15.24
N PRO A 1039 -22.26 -0.92 -15.10
CA PRO A 1039 -21.42 -0.11 -15.98
C PRO A 1039 -19.93 -0.42 -15.77
N ASN A 1040 -19.17 -0.31 -16.86
CA ASN A 1040 -17.72 -0.55 -16.90
C ASN A 1040 -16.97 0.77 -17.21
N PRO A 1041 -16.96 1.75 -16.27
CA PRO A 1041 -16.42 3.09 -16.52
C PRO A 1041 -14.89 3.05 -16.73
N GLY A 1042 -14.41 3.74 -17.76
CA GLY A 1042 -12.97 3.82 -18.07
C GLY A 1042 -12.41 2.64 -18.86
N VAL A 1043 -13.17 1.56 -19.03
CA VAL A 1043 -12.75 0.39 -19.82
C VAL A 1043 -13.00 0.63 -21.30
N THR A 1044 -11.95 0.49 -22.11
CA THR A 1044 -11.99 0.44 -23.58
C THR A 1044 -11.84 -1.00 -24.04
N VAL A 1045 -12.60 -1.43 -25.04
CA VAL A 1045 -12.39 -2.72 -25.71
C VAL A 1045 -11.59 -2.46 -27.00
N LEU A 1046 -10.42 -3.08 -27.12
CA LEU A 1046 -9.65 -3.16 -28.35
C LEU A 1046 -10.17 -4.34 -29.18
N ILE A 1047 -10.49 -4.09 -30.45
CA ILE A 1047 -11.23 -5.01 -31.31
C ILE A 1047 -10.50 -5.22 -32.64
N ILE A 1048 -10.47 -6.46 -33.14
CA ILE A 1048 -10.18 -6.78 -34.55
C ILE A 1048 -11.38 -7.55 -35.10
N GLU A 1049 -12.04 -6.98 -36.12
CA GLU A 1049 -13.12 -7.66 -36.86
C GLU A 1049 -12.51 -8.47 -38.02
N MET A 1050 -13.01 -9.70 -38.22
CA MET A 1050 -12.53 -10.63 -39.24
C MET A 1050 -13.70 -11.28 -39.99
N ASP A 1051 -13.59 -11.34 -41.32
CA ASP A 1051 -14.51 -12.08 -42.17
C ASP A 1051 -14.40 -13.60 -41.98
N ALA A 1052 -15.44 -14.33 -42.40
CA ALA A 1052 -15.44 -15.79 -42.45
C ALA A 1052 -14.32 -16.34 -43.35
N GLY A 1053 -13.67 -17.42 -42.93
CA GLY A 1053 -12.61 -18.09 -43.68
C GLY A 1053 -11.61 -18.81 -42.77
N THR A 1054 -10.42 -19.08 -43.31
CA THR A 1054 -9.25 -19.57 -42.55
C THR A 1054 -8.28 -18.41 -42.34
N THR A 1055 -8.00 -18.08 -41.08
CA THR A 1055 -7.11 -16.99 -40.66
C THR A 1055 -6.07 -17.50 -39.66
N ASN A 1056 -4.83 -17.06 -39.81
CA ASN A 1056 -3.81 -17.08 -38.75
C ASN A 1056 -3.60 -15.61 -38.32
N LEU A 1057 -4.19 -15.23 -37.20
CA LEU A 1057 -4.16 -13.88 -36.62
C LEU A 1057 -3.05 -13.82 -35.57
N GLN A 1058 -2.12 -12.89 -35.71
CA GLN A 1058 -0.96 -12.75 -34.81
C GLN A 1058 -0.89 -11.33 -34.26
N VAL A 1059 -1.03 -11.21 -32.93
CA VAL A 1059 -1.08 -9.94 -32.20
C VAL A 1059 0.11 -9.85 -31.25
N LEU A 1060 1.03 -8.91 -31.53
CA LEU A 1060 2.27 -8.71 -30.78
C LEU A 1060 2.16 -7.50 -29.85
N PHE A 1061 2.29 -7.74 -28.56
CA PHE A 1061 2.33 -6.75 -27.49
C PHE A 1061 3.78 -6.35 -27.20
N SER A 1062 4.09 -5.06 -27.36
CA SER A 1062 5.43 -4.50 -27.19
C SER A 1062 5.42 -3.35 -26.18
N PRO A 1063 5.66 -3.61 -24.89
CA PRO A 1063 5.91 -2.56 -23.90
C PRO A 1063 7.06 -1.65 -24.34
N GLN A 1064 6.94 -0.33 -24.12
CA GLN A 1064 7.96 0.65 -24.49
C GLN A 1064 8.89 0.92 -23.30
N TRP A 1065 9.78 -0.04 -23.05
CA TRP A 1065 10.70 -0.05 -21.91
C TRP A 1065 11.61 1.19 -21.85
N LYS A 1066 11.72 1.78 -20.64
CA LYS A 1066 12.49 3.02 -20.38
C LYS A 1066 14.01 2.84 -20.34
N ASP A 1067 14.48 1.59 -20.33
CA ASP A 1067 15.90 1.19 -20.32
C ASP A 1067 16.56 1.19 -21.72
N GLY A 1068 15.76 1.28 -22.78
CA GLY A 1068 16.20 1.20 -24.18
C GLY A 1068 16.05 -0.19 -24.83
N THR A 1069 15.43 -1.15 -24.13
CA THR A 1069 15.07 -2.46 -24.70
C THR A 1069 14.21 -2.27 -25.95
N SER A 1070 14.72 -2.76 -27.07
CA SER A 1070 14.10 -2.59 -28.39
C SER A 1070 13.22 -3.79 -28.74
N SER A 1071 12.02 -3.54 -29.24
CA SER A 1071 11.10 -4.56 -29.75
C SER A 1071 11.64 -5.24 -31.02
N VAL A 1072 11.57 -6.56 -31.10
CA VAL A 1072 11.79 -7.34 -32.33
C VAL A 1072 10.46 -7.71 -32.99
N THR A 1073 10.51 -8.09 -34.27
CA THR A 1073 9.38 -8.71 -34.98
C THR A 1073 9.74 -10.19 -35.19
N PRO A 1074 9.04 -11.15 -34.54
CA PRO A 1074 9.35 -12.56 -34.70
C PRO A 1074 8.94 -13.08 -36.09
N PRO A 1075 9.53 -14.21 -36.56
CA PRO A 1075 9.02 -14.91 -37.73
C PRO A 1075 7.63 -15.50 -37.45
N SER A 1076 6.83 -15.67 -38.49
CA SER A 1076 5.49 -16.25 -38.41
C SER A 1076 5.58 -17.78 -38.42
N VAL A 1077 5.02 -18.46 -37.42
CA VAL A 1077 5.08 -19.92 -37.26
C VAL A 1077 3.74 -20.45 -36.75
N ASP A 1078 3.19 -21.47 -37.41
CA ASP A 1078 1.94 -22.11 -36.98
C ASP A 1078 2.07 -22.75 -35.58
N LEU A 1079 1.01 -22.70 -34.77
CA LEU A 1079 0.92 -23.17 -33.38
C LEU A 1079 1.45 -24.61 -33.23
N ALA A 1080 1.09 -25.50 -34.16
CA ALA A 1080 1.52 -26.90 -34.15
C ALA A 1080 3.04 -27.09 -34.34
N ASN A 1081 3.75 -26.05 -34.80
CA ASN A 1081 5.21 -26.03 -34.98
C ASN A 1081 5.92 -25.13 -33.95
N TRP A 1082 5.20 -24.63 -32.93
CA TRP A 1082 5.80 -23.87 -31.83
C TRP A 1082 6.80 -24.75 -31.05
N SER A 1083 7.95 -24.15 -30.76
CA SER A 1083 9.06 -24.73 -29.99
C SER A 1083 9.82 -23.60 -29.29
N LEU A 1084 10.67 -23.90 -28.30
CA LEU A 1084 11.43 -22.86 -27.59
C LEU A 1084 12.26 -21.95 -28.53
N THR A 1085 12.70 -22.43 -29.70
CA THR A 1085 13.51 -21.65 -30.65
C THR A 1085 12.76 -21.17 -31.90
N SER A 1086 11.49 -21.56 -32.08
CA SER A 1086 10.69 -21.30 -33.30
C SER A 1086 10.60 -19.82 -33.71
N HIS A 1087 10.62 -18.89 -32.75
CA HIS A 1087 10.45 -17.45 -32.99
C HIS A 1087 11.75 -16.63 -32.82
N ASN A 1088 12.91 -17.28 -32.83
CA ASN A 1088 14.20 -16.59 -32.72
C ASN A 1088 14.51 -15.81 -34.01
N THR A 1089 15.01 -14.58 -33.85
CA THR A 1089 15.35 -13.64 -34.94
C THR A 1089 16.85 -13.44 -35.09
#